data_AF-A0A0G0LNK1-F1
#
_entry.id   AF-A0A0G0LNK1-F1
#
_cell.length_a   1.000
_cell.length_b   1.000
_cell.length_c   1.000
_cell.angle_alpha   90.00
_cell.angle_beta   90.00
_cell.angle_gamma   90.00
#
_symmetry.space_group_name_H-M   'P 1'
#
loop_
_entity.id
_entity.type
_entity.pdbx_description
1 polymer ?
#
loop_
_entity_poly.entity_id
_entity_poly.type
_entity_poly.pdbx_seq_one_letter_code
_entity_poly.pdbx_strand_id
1 'polypeptide(L)'
;MKDIVWFSEVDKDDVTLVGGKGANLGELYKLDINIPNGFIITSQAYFNALKSAGTIDRIRGILYGLNVDNPLDLESRALACQREILNLNLDKSLENKVEKYYKKLSGSQDIFVAVRSSATAEDLPQASFAGQQSTFLNVRGKKELKSAILKAWASLFEARAIFYRTEKKFDHFKVRIALPIQKMVESEVSGVMFTIDPVTNNKDSIVIEAIYGLGELIVSGRMTPDHYEISKNNFSPIKKIIAKQDKQLIKGKKGNKLISIAKPYQQTQKLADEKIIQLAKIGKLIEKHYFFPQDIEWAYKDSTIYIVQTRPVTTLKTQKKEEKLVKSPVQTDKNKIILQGSPASPVIATGPVVIIKSPKELNKIQKGDVLVTEMTNPDFVPGMKRAVAVITDKGGRTSHAAIVSRELGIACVVGTENATKKLHDGMVVTVDGAKGIIYKGQIIFGKKTLASEISSDKVEKHYKTATKLYVNLAEPNLAFKVASQNVDGVGLLRAEFILSQIGKHPKQFLEEGKGLQFIEQLTNSISTFGKAFGKRSVIYRATDLKSNEYRNLAGGDKFEPKEANPMLGYRGAFRFIKNPDVFKLELAAIKKVRQKYPNIHLMIPYVRTVNELINVKKMVDEFGLLKDSSFKFWMMVEIPSNVILLEDFIKIGIDGISIGSNDLTMLILGTDRDNEEVASEFYELDDAVLWALERAIKTALKAGITSSICGQAPSVYPELTQKLINWGITSISVNPDAVESTRQIIYECEKKLLAKG
;
A
#
# COMPACT_ATOMS: atom_id res chain seq x y z
N MET A 1 19.09 -16.14 26.20
CA MET A 1 17.64 -15.84 26.06
C MET A 1 16.84 -17.07 26.45
N LYS A 2 15.63 -16.91 26.99
CA LYS A 2 14.76 -18.02 27.39
C LYS A 2 14.17 -18.73 26.16
N ASP A 3 14.05 -20.05 26.20
CA ASP A 3 13.43 -20.83 25.12
C ASP A 3 11.90 -20.73 25.11
N ILE A 4 11.30 -20.57 26.30
CA ILE A 4 9.85 -20.52 26.51
C ILE A 4 9.53 -19.41 27.52
N VAL A 5 8.45 -18.67 27.26
CA VAL A 5 7.95 -17.57 28.11
C VAL A 5 6.43 -17.65 28.24
N TRP A 6 5.89 -17.25 29.39
CA TRP A 6 4.43 -17.07 29.58
C TRP A 6 3.95 -15.79 28.87
N PHE A 7 2.66 -15.72 28.53
CA PHE A 7 2.08 -14.45 28.04
C PHE A 7 2.31 -13.30 29.03
N SER A 8 2.28 -13.58 30.34
CA SER A 8 2.56 -12.59 31.39
C SER A 8 3.99 -12.05 31.40
N GLU A 9 4.93 -12.70 30.70
CA GLU A 9 6.36 -12.34 30.71
C GLU A 9 6.78 -11.47 29.52
N VAL A 10 5.89 -11.21 28.55
CA VAL A 10 6.20 -10.49 27.31
C VAL A 10 5.19 -9.41 26.99
N ASP A 11 5.58 -8.47 26.14
CA ASP A 11 4.72 -7.41 25.61
C ASP A 11 5.01 -7.09 24.14
N LYS A 12 4.40 -6.01 23.64
CA LYS A 12 4.55 -5.53 22.27
C LYS A 12 6.00 -5.22 21.86
N ASP A 13 6.94 -5.03 22.79
CA ASP A 13 8.33 -4.73 22.46
C ASP A 13 9.17 -6.01 22.22
N ASP A 14 8.62 -7.18 22.55
CA ASP A 14 9.28 -8.49 22.41
C ASP A 14 9.06 -9.18 21.04
N VAL A 15 8.65 -8.44 20.01
CA VAL A 15 8.33 -9.00 18.66
C VAL A 15 9.46 -9.85 18.09
N THR A 16 10.72 -9.48 18.32
CA THR A 16 11.88 -10.27 17.84
C THR A 16 11.99 -11.63 18.52
N LEU A 17 11.54 -11.75 19.77
CA LEU A 17 11.61 -12.97 20.58
C LEU A 17 10.39 -13.87 20.36
N VAL A 18 9.19 -13.28 20.30
CA VAL A 18 7.91 -14.03 20.30
C VAL A 18 7.04 -13.84 19.06
N GLY A 19 7.54 -13.09 18.07
CA GLY A 19 6.79 -12.71 16.88
C GLY A 19 5.63 -11.77 17.22
N GLY A 20 5.00 -11.24 16.18
CA GLY A 20 3.93 -10.26 16.28
C GLY A 20 2.72 -10.71 17.12
N LYS A 21 2.17 -11.90 16.81
CA LYS A 21 1.02 -12.45 17.55
C LYS A 21 1.34 -12.74 19.01
N GLY A 22 2.54 -13.27 19.27
CA GLY A 22 2.99 -13.57 20.63
C GLY A 22 3.11 -12.30 21.49
N ALA A 23 3.71 -11.25 20.92
CA ALA A 23 3.86 -9.95 21.55
C ALA A 23 2.50 -9.31 21.86
N ASN A 24 1.57 -9.30 20.90
CA ASN A 24 0.22 -8.76 21.09
C ASN A 24 -0.60 -9.56 22.13
N LEU A 25 -0.43 -10.89 22.21
CA LEU A 25 -1.07 -11.70 23.26
C LEU A 25 -0.53 -11.36 24.65
N GLY A 26 0.78 -11.14 24.78
CA GLY A 26 1.37 -10.67 26.04
C GLY A 26 0.86 -9.29 26.44
N GLU A 27 0.79 -8.38 25.48
CA GLU A 27 0.27 -7.03 25.69
C GLU A 27 -1.20 -7.05 26.16
N LEU A 28 -2.06 -7.83 25.49
CA LEU A 28 -3.45 -7.99 25.90
C LEU A 28 -3.58 -8.59 27.30
N TYR A 29 -2.70 -9.53 27.67
CA TYR A 29 -2.67 -10.11 29.02
C TYR A 29 -2.38 -9.03 30.08
N LYS A 30 -1.38 -8.17 29.83
CA LYS A 30 -1.02 -7.07 30.74
C LYS A 30 -2.12 -6.01 30.87
N LEU A 31 -2.97 -5.87 29.86
CA LEU A 31 -4.13 -4.97 29.87
C LEU A 31 -5.37 -5.53 30.55
N ASP A 32 -5.27 -6.71 31.17
CA ASP A 32 -6.41 -7.40 31.81
C ASP A 32 -7.57 -7.66 30.83
N ILE A 33 -7.24 -7.78 29.53
CA ILE A 33 -8.20 -8.24 28.52
C ILE A 33 -8.34 -9.75 28.68
N ASN A 34 -9.57 -10.23 28.71
CA ASN A 34 -9.85 -11.65 28.83
C ASN A 34 -9.37 -12.41 27.58
N ILE A 35 -8.15 -12.93 27.65
CA ILE A 35 -7.57 -13.82 26.65
C ILE A 35 -7.44 -15.22 27.24
N PRO A 36 -7.57 -16.28 26.42
CA PRO A 36 -7.25 -17.62 26.89
C PRO A 36 -5.75 -17.67 27.22
N ASN A 37 -5.42 -18.14 28.42
CA ASN A 37 -4.03 -18.13 28.89
C ASN A 37 -3.15 -19.11 28.07
N GLY A 38 -1.84 -18.92 28.09
CA GLY A 38 -0.89 -19.67 27.28
C GLY A 38 0.56 -19.29 27.51
N PHE A 39 1.43 -19.93 26.73
CA PHE A 39 2.87 -19.69 26.72
C PHE A 39 3.39 -19.69 25.29
N ILE A 40 4.60 -19.21 25.06
CA ILE A 40 5.18 -19.05 23.74
C ILE A 40 6.52 -19.78 23.68
N ILE A 41 6.67 -20.64 22.68
CA ILE A 41 7.99 -21.15 22.29
C ILE A 41 8.64 -20.06 21.43
N THR A 42 9.78 -19.56 21.88
CA THR A 42 10.41 -18.38 21.28
C THR A 42 11.02 -18.66 19.90
N SER A 43 11.21 -17.59 19.13
CA SER A 43 11.91 -17.61 17.84
C SER A 43 13.36 -18.13 17.96
N GLN A 44 13.97 -17.92 19.14
CA GLN A 44 15.31 -18.41 19.46
C GLN A 44 15.31 -19.93 19.69
N ALA A 45 14.28 -20.49 20.33
CA ALA A 45 14.16 -21.95 20.50
C ALA A 45 14.05 -22.68 19.16
N TYR A 46 13.29 -22.10 18.22
CA TYR A 46 13.24 -22.55 16.83
C TYR A 46 14.64 -22.56 16.19
N PHE A 47 15.33 -21.42 16.23
CA PHE A 47 16.65 -21.28 15.62
C PHE A 47 17.67 -22.26 16.22
N ASN A 48 17.70 -22.38 17.54
CA ASN A 48 18.60 -23.29 18.25
C ASN A 48 18.34 -24.75 17.87
N ALA A 49 17.07 -25.18 17.83
CA ALA A 49 16.71 -26.56 17.50
C ALA A 49 17.10 -26.95 16.07
N LEU A 50 16.90 -26.05 15.10
CA LEU A 50 17.30 -26.31 13.72
C LEU A 50 18.82 -26.28 13.54
N LYS A 51 19.51 -25.36 14.23
CA LYS A 51 20.97 -25.24 14.17
C LYS A 51 21.66 -26.46 14.78
N SER A 52 21.24 -26.90 15.97
CA SER A 52 21.86 -28.04 16.65
C SER A 52 21.71 -29.36 15.89
N ALA A 53 20.65 -29.49 15.09
CA ALA A 53 20.40 -30.68 14.27
C ALA A 53 20.98 -30.61 12.84
N GLY A 54 21.70 -29.54 12.49
CA GLY A 54 22.23 -29.30 11.13
C GLY A 54 21.13 -29.13 10.06
N THR A 55 19.88 -28.89 10.47
CA THR A 55 18.73 -28.80 9.56
C THR A 55 18.80 -27.54 8.70
N ILE A 56 19.38 -26.46 9.23
CA ILE A 56 19.58 -25.20 8.49
C ILE A 56 20.41 -25.44 7.22
N ASP A 57 21.53 -26.15 7.34
CA ASP A 57 22.44 -26.35 6.21
C ASP A 57 21.84 -27.29 5.16
N ARG A 58 21.09 -28.32 5.59
CA ARG A 58 20.34 -29.21 4.66
C ARG A 58 19.27 -28.44 3.90
N ILE A 59 18.49 -27.59 4.57
CA ILE A 59 17.50 -26.72 3.92
C ILE A 59 18.18 -25.75 2.95
N ARG A 60 19.34 -25.19 3.30
CA ARG A 60 20.11 -24.33 2.39
C ARG A 60 20.52 -25.06 1.11
N GLY A 61 20.96 -26.32 1.24
CA GLY A 61 21.24 -27.18 0.08
C GLY A 61 20.00 -27.43 -0.78
N ILE A 62 18.85 -27.73 -0.16
CA ILE A 62 17.58 -27.96 -0.87
C ILE A 62 17.12 -26.72 -1.64
N LEU A 63 17.33 -25.51 -1.10
CA LEU A 63 16.91 -24.26 -1.74
C LEU A 63 17.96 -23.70 -2.71
N TYR A 64 19.15 -24.29 -2.80
CA TYR A 64 20.20 -23.83 -3.71
C TYR A 64 19.77 -23.95 -5.18
N GLY A 65 19.80 -22.84 -5.91
CA GLY A 65 19.36 -22.78 -7.31
C GLY A 65 17.85 -22.94 -7.51
N LEU A 66 17.03 -22.69 -6.47
CA LEU A 66 15.57 -22.67 -6.57
C LEU A 66 15.12 -21.67 -7.66
N ASN A 67 14.29 -22.14 -8.59
CA ASN A 67 13.58 -21.27 -9.52
C ASN A 67 12.12 -21.08 -9.04
N VAL A 68 11.84 -19.91 -8.47
CA VAL A 68 10.51 -19.58 -7.93
C VAL A 68 9.43 -19.37 -8.99
N ASP A 69 9.82 -19.10 -10.24
CA ASP A 69 8.89 -18.98 -11.37
C ASP A 69 8.47 -20.34 -11.94
N ASN A 70 9.09 -21.43 -11.49
CA ASN A 70 8.67 -22.79 -11.80
C ASN A 70 7.88 -23.40 -10.63
N PRO A 71 6.54 -23.51 -10.72
CA PRO A 71 5.71 -24.00 -9.63
C PRO A 71 6.05 -25.43 -9.17
N LEU A 72 6.52 -26.28 -10.08
CA LEU A 72 6.87 -27.67 -9.75
C LEU A 72 8.19 -27.73 -8.96
N ASP A 73 9.18 -26.93 -9.34
CA ASP A 73 10.46 -26.83 -8.63
C ASP A 73 10.23 -26.29 -7.21
N LEU A 74 9.48 -25.18 -7.10
CA LEU A 74 9.11 -24.56 -5.84
C LEU A 74 8.37 -25.54 -4.89
N GLU A 75 7.33 -26.20 -5.37
CA GLU A 75 6.53 -27.12 -4.56
C GLU A 75 7.38 -28.31 -4.08
N SER A 76 8.18 -28.90 -4.97
CA SER A 76 9.01 -30.05 -4.63
C SER A 76 10.06 -29.72 -3.56
N ARG A 77 10.75 -28.57 -3.69
CA ARG A 77 11.75 -28.09 -2.71
C ARG A 77 11.11 -27.68 -1.39
N ALA A 78 9.93 -27.06 -1.43
CA ALA A 78 9.17 -26.71 -0.24
C ALA A 78 8.81 -27.97 0.58
N LEU A 79 8.30 -29.02 -0.09
CA LEU A 79 7.98 -30.29 0.56
C LEU A 79 9.23 -30.97 1.15
N ALA A 80 10.37 -30.91 0.44
CA ALA A 80 11.64 -31.42 0.96
C ALA A 80 12.10 -30.66 2.22
N CYS A 81 12.02 -29.32 2.21
CA CYS A 81 12.33 -28.51 3.40
C CYS A 81 11.42 -28.82 4.59
N GLN A 82 10.12 -29.00 4.34
CA GLN A 82 9.16 -29.36 5.39
C GLN A 82 9.47 -30.74 5.99
N ARG A 83 9.85 -31.72 5.18
CA ARG A 83 10.23 -33.07 5.66
C ARG A 83 11.44 -33.01 6.59
N GLU A 84 12.43 -32.19 6.27
CA GLU A 84 13.61 -31.98 7.15
C GLU A 84 13.23 -31.47 8.54
N ILE A 85 12.21 -30.61 8.63
CA ILE A 85 11.71 -30.09 9.91
C ILE A 85 10.80 -31.09 10.61
N LEU A 86 9.94 -31.78 9.88
CA LEU A 86 9.02 -32.78 10.45
C LEU A 86 9.76 -33.98 11.05
N ASN A 87 10.92 -34.34 10.52
CA ASN A 87 11.78 -35.41 11.01
C ASN A 87 12.76 -34.96 12.11
N LEU A 88 12.68 -33.70 12.54
CA LEU A 88 13.57 -33.15 13.56
C LEU A 88 13.34 -33.83 14.92
N ASN A 89 14.41 -34.38 15.47
CA ASN A 89 14.44 -34.80 16.87
C ASN A 89 14.71 -33.58 17.74
N LEU A 90 13.68 -33.10 18.44
CA LEU A 90 13.83 -32.02 19.41
C LEU A 90 14.76 -32.44 20.54
N ASP A 91 15.63 -31.52 20.96
CA ASP A 91 16.47 -31.72 22.13
C ASP A 91 15.60 -32.02 23.37
N LYS A 92 16.02 -33.00 24.18
CA LYS A 92 15.31 -33.43 25.40
C LYS A 92 15.12 -32.27 26.37
N SER A 93 16.06 -31.32 26.41
CA SER A 93 15.93 -30.13 27.25
C SER A 93 14.71 -29.29 26.85
N LEU A 94 14.55 -29.01 25.56
CA LEU A 94 13.41 -28.25 25.04
C LEU A 94 12.10 -29.03 25.21
N GLU A 95 12.09 -30.33 24.89
CA GLU A 95 10.88 -31.17 25.07
C GLU A 95 10.39 -31.16 26.53
N ASN A 96 11.31 -31.33 27.49
CA ASN A 96 10.98 -31.33 28.92
C ASN A 96 10.48 -29.95 29.37
N LYS A 97 11.05 -28.85 28.86
CA LYS A 97 10.55 -27.50 29.13
C LYS A 97 9.13 -27.30 28.58
N VAL A 98 8.88 -27.68 27.32
CA VAL A 98 7.54 -27.60 26.72
C VAL A 98 6.53 -28.40 27.53
N GLU A 99 6.88 -29.62 27.93
CA GLU A 99 6.01 -30.47 28.74
C GLU A 99 5.72 -29.85 30.11
N LYS A 100 6.73 -29.26 30.77
CA LYS A 100 6.56 -28.58 32.06
C LYS A 100 5.59 -27.40 31.96
N TYR A 101 5.74 -26.56 30.94
CA TYR A 101 4.84 -25.42 30.70
C TYR A 101 3.44 -25.88 30.34
N TYR A 102 3.31 -26.89 29.48
CA TYR A 102 2.02 -27.47 29.12
C TYR A 102 1.30 -28.10 30.32
N LYS A 103 2.00 -28.85 31.17
CA LYS A 103 1.43 -29.39 32.43
C LYS A 103 0.98 -28.29 33.37
N LYS A 104 1.80 -27.24 33.55
CA LYS A 104 1.43 -26.08 34.37
C LYS A 104 0.19 -25.35 33.82
N LEU A 105 0.05 -25.25 32.49
CA LEU A 105 -1.13 -24.68 31.84
C LEU A 105 -2.38 -25.57 32.00
N SER A 106 -2.19 -26.90 31.94
CA SER A 106 -3.23 -27.94 31.98
C SER A 106 -3.78 -28.20 33.38
N GLY A 107 -2.97 -28.07 34.42
CA GLY A 107 -3.36 -28.47 35.77
C GLY A 107 -3.42 -30.00 35.91
N SER A 108 -4.51 -30.52 36.45
CA SER A 108 -4.68 -31.95 36.77
C SER A 108 -5.04 -32.84 35.57
N GLN A 109 -5.53 -32.28 34.46
CA GLN A 109 -5.93 -33.03 33.26
C GLN A 109 -5.42 -32.35 32.00
N ASP A 110 -5.03 -33.14 31.00
CA ASP A 110 -4.64 -32.63 29.69
C ASP A 110 -5.79 -31.85 29.05
N ILE A 111 -5.54 -30.56 28.77
CA ILE A 111 -6.48 -29.66 28.12
C ILE A 111 -6.22 -29.57 26.61
N PHE A 112 -7.15 -28.98 25.88
CA PHE A 112 -6.96 -28.66 24.46
C PHE A 112 -6.27 -27.30 24.30
N VAL A 113 -5.27 -27.24 23.42
CA VAL A 113 -4.54 -26.01 23.08
C VAL A 113 -4.53 -25.74 21.57
N ALA A 114 -4.46 -24.46 21.20
CA ALA A 114 -4.12 -23.99 19.87
C ALA A 114 -2.60 -23.79 19.80
N VAL A 115 -1.98 -24.31 18.75
CA VAL A 115 -0.59 -23.97 18.40
C VAL A 115 -0.66 -23.02 17.22
N ARG A 116 -0.32 -21.75 17.45
CA ARG A 116 -0.30 -20.71 16.42
C ARG A 116 1.12 -20.42 15.99
N SER A 117 1.25 -20.00 14.75
CA SER A 117 2.49 -19.54 14.14
C SER A 117 2.58 -18.02 14.26
N SER A 118 3.72 -17.52 14.73
CA SER A 118 4.00 -16.10 14.99
C SER A 118 5.38 -15.76 14.45
N ALA A 119 5.47 -15.33 13.20
CA ALA A 119 6.77 -14.99 12.62
C ALA A 119 7.26 -13.61 13.04
N THR A 120 8.58 -13.45 13.15
CA THR A 120 9.21 -12.17 13.51
C THR A 120 9.08 -11.10 12.43
N ALA A 121 8.69 -11.49 11.21
CA ALA A 121 8.50 -10.60 10.07
C ALA A 121 7.01 -10.40 9.70
N GLU A 122 6.07 -11.00 10.45
CA GLU A 122 4.63 -11.05 10.12
C GLU A 122 3.94 -9.68 10.14
N ASP A 123 4.44 -8.74 10.94
CA ASP A 123 3.85 -7.43 11.21
C ASP A 123 4.71 -6.27 10.66
N LEU A 124 5.63 -6.53 9.72
CA LEU A 124 6.37 -5.44 9.06
C LEU A 124 5.38 -4.57 8.25
N PRO A 125 5.48 -3.22 8.30
CA PRO A 125 4.54 -2.31 7.62
C PRO A 125 4.35 -2.54 6.12
N GLN A 126 5.29 -3.22 5.46
CA GLN A 126 5.29 -3.51 4.03
C GLN A 126 4.98 -4.98 3.68
N ALA A 127 4.76 -5.84 4.69
CA ALA A 127 4.57 -7.28 4.49
C ALA A 127 3.47 -7.83 5.42
N SER A 128 2.24 -7.91 4.90
CA SER A 128 1.14 -8.61 5.57
C SER A 128 1.18 -10.10 5.20
N PHE A 129 1.66 -10.96 6.10
CA PHE A 129 1.64 -12.43 5.92
C PHE A 129 0.26 -13.03 6.26
N ALA A 130 -0.82 -12.28 6.07
CA ALA A 130 -2.16 -12.67 6.49
C ALA A 130 -2.60 -14.02 5.90
N GLY A 131 -2.98 -14.96 6.77
CA GLY A 131 -3.48 -16.29 6.38
C GLY A 131 -2.44 -17.25 5.78
N GLN A 132 -1.16 -16.89 5.80
CA GLN A 132 -0.09 -17.70 5.19
C GLN A 132 0.55 -18.73 6.13
N GLN A 133 0.22 -18.73 7.43
CA GLN A 133 0.86 -19.64 8.39
C GLN A 133 -0.15 -20.55 9.06
N SER A 134 0.29 -21.80 9.32
CA SER A 134 -0.58 -22.87 9.80
C SER A 134 -0.91 -22.70 11.29
N THR A 135 -2.19 -22.83 11.63
CA THR A 135 -2.69 -22.90 13.01
C THR A 135 -3.27 -24.28 13.27
N PHE A 136 -2.88 -24.90 14.38
CA PHE A 136 -3.34 -26.23 14.76
C PHE A 136 -4.25 -26.11 15.98
N LEU A 137 -5.52 -26.45 15.78
CA LEU A 137 -6.56 -26.35 16.80
C LEU A 137 -6.79 -27.71 17.48
N ASN A 138 -7.30 -27.68 18.72
CA ASN A 138 -7.68 -28.87 19.47
C ASN A 138 -6.56 -29.90 19.64
N VAL A 139 -5.33 -29.41 19.87
CA VAL A 139 -4.16 -30.24 20.17
C VAL A 139 -4.21 -30.68 21.62
N ARG A 140 -4.06 -31.98 21.91
CA ARG A 140 -4.11 -32.50 23.28
C ARG A 140 -2.98 -33.47 23.58
N GLY A 141 -2.33 -33.22 24.71
CA GLY A 141 -1.30 -34.09 25.27
C GLY A 141 0.05 -33.96 24.56
N LYS A 142 1.07 -34.57 25.17
CA LYS A 142 2.49 -34.41 24.78
C LYS A 142 2.76 -34.76 23.30
N LYS A 143 2.23 -35.87 22.83
CA LYS A 143 2.53 -36.40 21.48
C LYS A 143 1.98 -35.49 20.38
N GLU A 144 0.71 -35.08 20.51
CA GLU A 144 0.09 -34.18 19.53
C GLU A 144 0.72 -32.79 19.58
N LEU A 145 1.07 -32.30 20.78
CA LEU A 145 1.74 -31.01 20.93
C LEU A 145 3.09 -30.98 20.21
N LYS A 146 3.93 -32.01 20.39
CA LYS A 146 5.19 -32.13 19.65
C LYS A 146 4.95 -32.14 18.14
N SER A 147 3.98 -32.91 17.66
CA SER A 147 3.66 -32.96 16.23
C SER A 147 3.20 -31.60 15.70
N ALA A 148 2.36 -30.89 16.44
CA ALA A 148 1.88 -29.56 16.07
C ALA A 148 3.00 -28.51 16.05
N ILE A 149 3.95 -28.57 17.00
CA ILE A 149 5.14 -27.70 17.02
C ILE A 149 5.97 -27.89 15.73
N LEU A 150 6.30 -29.13 15.38
CA LEU A 150 7.09 -29.43 14.20
C LEU A 150 6.38 -29.01 12.91
N LYS A 151 5.06 -29.26 12.81
CA LYS A 151 4.25 -28.81 11.67
C LYS A 151 4.18 -27.29 11.58
N ALA A 152 4.06 -26.59 12.70
CA ALA A 152 4.04 -25.12 12.73
C ALA A 152 5.40 -24.54 12.32
N TRP A 153 6.51 -25.10 12.77
CA TRP A 153 7.84 -24.72 12.28
C TRP A 153 8.04 -25.03 10.79
N ALA A 154 7.56 -26.19 10.32
CA ALA A 154 7.62 -26.57 8.92
C ALA A 154 6.82 -25.60 8.03
N SER A 155 5.74 -25.00 8.56
CA SER A 155 4.92 -24.04 7.80
C SER A 155 5.68 -22.81 7.31
N LEU A 156 6.82 -22.47 7.94
CA LEU A 156 7.70 -21.42 7.47
C LEU A 156 8.25 -21.71 6.06
N PHE A 157 8.35 -22.99 5.67
CA PHE A 157 8.85 -23.45 4.36
C PHE A 157 7.74 -24.01 3.46
N GLU A 158 6.50 -23.57 3.63
CA GLU A 158 5.47 -23.77 2.60
C GLU A 158 5.86 -23.05 1.30
N ALA A 159 5.49 -23.61 0.15
CA ALA A 159 5.84 -23.07 -1.17
C ALA A 159 5.51 -21.57 -1.30
N ARG A 160 4.31 -21.17 -0.82
CA ARG A 160 3.88 -19.77 -0.76
C ARG A 160 4.81 -18.88 0.08
N ALA A 161 5.29 -19.38 1.21
CA ALA A 161 6.12 -18.62 2.14
C ALA A 161 7.54 -18.46 1.59
N ILE A 162 8.05 -19.50 0.91
CA ILE A 162 9.32 -19.43 0.17
C ILE A 162 9.21 -18.44 -0.98
N PHE A 163 8.22 -18.62 -1.88
CA PHE A 163 7.96 -17.71 -3.01
C PHE A 163 7.89 -16.26 -2.58
N TYR A 164 7.06 -15.96 -1.57
CA TYR A 164 6.90 -14.61 -1.06
C TYR A 164 8.22 -14.02 -0.56
N ARG A 165 8.99 -14.80 0.22
CA ARG A 165 10.29 -14.33 0.73
C ARG A 165 11.28 -14.12 -0.40
N THR A 166 11.31 -14.97 -1.42
CA THR A 166 12.21 -14.79 -2.57
C THR A 166 11.83 -13.56 -3.39
N GLU A 167 10.53 -13.36 -3.69
CA GLU A 167 10.00 -12.19 -4.40
C GLU A 167 10.32 -10.87 -3.67
N LYS A 168 10.20 -10.88 -2.34
CA LYS A 168 10.52 -9.74 -1.48
C LYS A 168 12.00 -9.64 -1.12
N LYS A 169 12.85 -10.52 -1.67
CA LYS A 169 14.29 -10.61 -1.41
C LYS A 169 14.63 -10.71 0.09
N PHE A 170 13.76 -11.36 0.86
CA PHE A 170 14.01 -11.70 2.26
C PHE A 170 14.79 -13.01 2.38
N ASP A 171 15.90 -12.96 3.12
CA ASP A 171 16.67 -14.14 3.48
C ASP A 171 15.82 -15.12 4.31
N HIS A 172 15.61 -16.33 3.77
CA HIS A 172 14.83 -17.39 4.40
C HIS A 172 15.33 -17.80 5.78
N PHE A 173 16.61 -17.59 6.07
CA PHE A 173 17.26 -18.01 7.31
C PHE A 173 17.37 -16.90 8.35
N LYS A 174 17.11 -15.64 7.97
CA LYS A 174 16.95 -14.51 8.91
C LYS A 174 15.55 -14.46 9.51
N VAL A 175 14.55 -14.99 8.81
CA VAL A 175 13.18 -15.08 9.34
C VAL A 175 13.08 -16.21 10.35
N ARG A 176 12.57 -15.89 11.54
CA ARG A 176 12.34 -16.86 12.61
C ARG A 176 10.86 -16.93 12.94
N ILE A 177 10.46 -18.03 13.57
CA ILE A 177 9.07 -18.27 13.94
C ILE A 177 8.97 -18.66 15.41
N ALA A 178 8.14 -17.94 16.15
CA ALA A 178 7.72 -18.29 17.49
C ALA A 178 6.35 -18.98 17.44
N LEU A 179 6.04 -19.75 18.47
CA LEU A 179 4.79 -20.51 18.56
C LEU A 179 4.02 -20.20 19.84
N PRO A 180 3.01 -19.32 19.80
CA PRO A 180 2.03 -19.19 20.88
C PRO A 180 1.22 -20.48 21.03
N ILE A 181 1.26 -21.06 22.22
CA ILE A 181 0.48 -22.21 22.66
C ILE A 181 -0.58 -21.69 23.63
N GLN A 182 -1.81 -21.61 23.15
CA GLN A 182 -2.92 -20.97 23.86
C GLN A 182 -4.01 -21.98 24.22
N LYS A 183 -4.66 -21.86 25.38
CA LYS A 183 -5.86 -22.65 25.72
C LYS A 183 -6.94 -22.54 24.64
N MET A 184 -7.49 -23.68 24.21
CA MET A 184 -8.62 -23.66 23.26
C MET A 184 -9.88 -23.14 23.92
N VAL A 185 -10.57 -22.23 23.22
CA VAL A 185 -11.95 -21.88 23.49
C VAL A 185 -12.82 -22.65 22.50
N GLU A 186 -13.66 -23.54 23.01
CA GLU A 186 -14.67 -24.23 22.22
C GLU A 186 -15.87 -23.30 22.01
N SER A 187 -15.71 -22.38 21.06
CA SER A 187 -16.66 -21.29 20.85
C SER A 187 -18.01 -21.76 20.34
N GLU A 188 -19.06 -21.27 20.96
CA GLU A 188 -20.44 -21.37 20.44
C GLU A 188 -20.62 -20.41 19.27
N VAL A 189 -20.02 -19.23 19.40
CA VAL A 189 -20.01 -18.15 18.41
C VAL A 189 -18.60 -17.59 18.36
N SER A 190 -18.09 -17.32 17.17
CA SER A 190 -16.79 -16.70 16.97
C SER A 190 -16.84 -15.73 15.82
N GLY A 191 -15.82 -14.89 15.72
CA GLY A 191 -15.86 -13.83 14.73
C GLY A 191 -14.59 -13.01 14.64
N VAL A 192 -14.69 -11.99 13.80
CA VAL A 192 -13.70 -10.93 13.63
C VAL A 192 -14.34 -9.59 13.95
N MET A 193 -13.55 -8.66 14.46
CA MET A 193 -13.96 -7.30 14.76
C MET A 193 -12.91 -6.33 14.25
N PHE A 194 -13.35 -5.32 13.51
CA PHE A 194 -12.53 -4.19 13.10
C PHE A 194 -12.96 -2.97 13.87
N THR A 195 -12.02 -2.28 14.50
CA THR A 195 -12.31 -1.01 15.19
C THR A 195 -12.40 0.15 14.20
N ILE A 196 -12.72 -0.12 12.95
CA ILE A 196 -12.95 0.83 11.86
C ILE A 196 -13.69 0.04 10.78
N ASP A 197 -14.55 0.66 9.97
CA ASP A 197 -15.04 -0.03 8.78
C ASP A 197 -13.90 -0.20 7.75
N PRO A 198 -13.44 -1.43 7.45
CA PRO A 198 -12.32 -1.65 6.52
C PRO A 198 -12.68 -1.37 5.05
N VAL A 199 -13.96 -1.15 4.72
CA VAL A 199 -14.43 -0.81 3.37
C VAL A 199 -14.54 0.70 3.19
N THR A 200 -15.21 1.38 4.11
CA THR A 200 -15.49 2.82 4.01
C THR A 200 -14.45 3.68 4.73
N ASN A 201 -13.56 3.08 5.52
CA ASN A 201 -12.66 3.76 6.46
C ASN A 201 -13.39 4.69 7.44
N ASN A 202 -14.64 4.35 7.76
CA ASN A 202 -15.40 5.07 8.76
C ASN A 202 -14.80 4.81 10.15
N LYS A 203 -14.05 5.79 10.66
CA LYS A 203 -13.42 5.76 11.98
C LYS A 203 -14.42 5.83 13.13
N ASP A 204 -15.67 6.21 12.86
CA ASP A 204 -16.71 6.40 13.86
C ASP A 204 -17.54 5.12 14.10
N SER A 205 -17.28 4.05 13.35
CA SER A 205 -17.94 2.74 13.53
C SER A 205 -16.97 1.59 13.83
N ILE A 206 -17.49 0.58 14.51
CA ILE A 206 -16.88 -0.73 14.76
C ILE A 206 -17.68 -1.75 13.97
N VAL A 207 -16.99 -2.58 13.20
CA VAL A 207 -17.60 -3.67 12.42
C VAL A 207 -17.32 -4.98 13.14
N ILE A 208 -18.36 -5.74 13.46
CA ILE A 208 -18.29 -7.07 14.07
C ILE A 208 -18.93 -8.06 13.11
N GLU A 209 -18.21 -9.11 12.76
CA GLU A 209 -18.73 -10.24 11.99
C GLU A 209 -18.76 -11.51 12.83
N ALA A 210 -19.84 -12.28 12.76
CA ALA A 210 -20.05 -13.45 13.62
C ALA A 210 -20.55 -14.69 12.87
N ILE A 211 -20.04 -15.87 13.25
CA ILE A 211 -20.49 -17.19 12.82
C ILE A 211 -20.73 -18.11 14.03
N TYR A 212 -21.57 -19.13 13.87
CA TYR A 212 -21.65 -20.24 14.83
C TYR A 212 -20.43 -21.17 14.73
N GLY A 213 -19.98 -21.68 15.87
CA GLY A 213 -18.86 -22.61 16.01
C GLY A 213 -17.49 -21.92 16.05
N LEU A 214 -16.46 -22.67 15.64
CA LEU A 214 -15.05 -22.22 15.61
C LEU A 214 -14.78 -21.21 14.47
N GLY A 215 -13.92 -20.23 14.74
CA GLY A 215 -13.65 -19.08 13.87
C GLY A 215 -12.87 -19.38 12.58
N GLU A 216 -12.37 -20.61 12.41
CA GLU A 216 -11.62 -21.02 11.23
C GLU A 216 -12.39 -20.76 9.92
N LEU A 217 -13.71 -20.94 9.94
CA LEU A 217 -14.56 -20.77 8.77
C LEU A 217 -14.75 -19.32 8.33
N ILE A 218 -14.71 -18.36 9.27
CA ILE A 218 -14.82 -16.92 8.95
C ILE A 218 -13.46 -16.37 8.51
N VAL A 219 -12.38 -16.71 9.22
CA VAL A 219 -11.01 -16.28 8.88
C VAL A 219 -10.60 -16.79 7.50
N SER A 220 -11.02 -18.01 7.13
CA SER A 220 -10.79 -18.58 5.79
C SER A 220 -11.77 -18.09 4.72
N GLY A 221 -12.75 -17.25 5.07
CA GLY A 221 -13.77 -16.74 4.15
C GLY A 221 -14.72 -17.82 3.59
N ARG A 222 -14.78 -19.00 4.21
CA ARG A 222 -15.60 -20.14 3.75
C ARG A 222 -17.08 -19.99 4.09
N MET A 223 -17.41 -19.08 5.02
CA MET A 223 -18.78 -18.80 5.45
C MET A 223 -19.08 -17.31 5.35
N THR A 224 -20.33 -16.98 5.00
CA THR A 224 -20.86 -15.61 5.06
C THR A 224 -21.34 -15.34 6.49
N PRO A 225 -20.74 -14.38 7.21
CA PRO A 225 -21.08 -14.12 8.61
C PRO A 225 -22.27 -13.17 8.75
N ASP A 226 -22.86 -13.12 9.96
CA ASP A 226 -23.64 -11.95 10.35
C ASP A 226 -22.73 -10.72 10.35
N HIS A 227 -23.30 -9.56 10.06
CA HIS A 227 -22.58 -8.30 10.05
C HIS A 227 -23.30 -7.28 10.94
N TYR A 228 -22.58 -6.78 11.95
CA TYR A 228 -23.05 -5.75 12.87
C TYR A 228 -22.13 -4.53 12.76
N GLU A 229 -22.72 -3.36 12.54
CA GLU A 229 -22.02 -2.08 12.55
C GLU A 229 -22.49 -1.29 13.77
N ILE A 230 -21.55 -0.91 14.65
CA ILE A 230 -21.82 -0.27 15.94
C ILE A 230 -21.16 1.11 15.98
N SER A 231 -21.86 2.13 16.46
CA SER A 231 -21.31 3.46 16.67
C SER A 231 -20.29 3.48 17.81
N LYS A 232 -19.11 4.07 17.60
CA LYS A 232 -18.09 4.22 18.67
C LYS A 232 -18.47 5.22 19.75
N ASN A 233 -19.37 6.15 19.46
CA ASN A 233 -19.69 7.25 20.36
C ASN A 233 -20.60 6.79 21.51
N ASN A 234 -21.66 6.06 21.17
CA ASN A 234 -22.72 5.65 22.09
C ASN A 234 -22.98 4.13 22.10
N PHE A 235 -22.23 3.34 21.32
CA PHE A 235 -22.40 1.89 21.16
C PHE A 235 -23.77 1.44 20.64
N SER A 236 -24.54 2.34 20.00
CA SER A 236 -25.79 1.96 19.37
C SER A 236 -25.55 1.21 18.05
N PRO A 237 -26.36 0.18 17.71
CA PRO A 237 -26.27 -0.48 16.42
C PRO A 237 -26.70 0.47 15.29
N ILE A 238 -25.82 0.64 14.31
CA ILE A 238 -26.05 1.40 13.06
C ILE A 238 -26.71 0.47 12.03
N LYS A 239 -26.18 -0.75 11.90
CA LYS A 239 -26.62 -1.71 10.89
C LYS A 239 -26.49 -3.14 11.40
N LYS A 240 -27.46 -3.99 11.06
CA LYS A 240 -27.40 -5.44 11.26
C LYS A 240 -27.83 -6.17 10.00
N ILE A 241 -27.03 -7.13 9.56
CA ILE A 241 -27.35 -8.05 8.47
C ILE A 241 -27.19 -9.46 9.04
N ILE A 242 -28.26 -10.25 8.97
CA ILE A 242 -28.25 -11.63 9.43
C ILE A 242 -28.07 -12.54 8.22
N ALA A 243 -26.96 -13.27 8.19
CA ALA A 243 -26.65 -14.20 7.11
C ALA A 243 -27.14 -15.60 7.45
N LYS A 244 -27.58 -16.33 6.42
CA LYS A 244 -27.93 -17.74 6.57
C LYS A 244 -26.66 -18.57 6.77
N GLN A 245 -26.62 -19.39 7.83
CA GLN A 245 -25.55 -20.32 8.11
C GLN A 245 -26.11 -21.75 8.20
N ASP A 246 -25.74 -22.64 7.28
CA ASP A 246 -26.25 -24.01 7.22
C ASP A 246 -25.38 -25.01 7.99
N LYS A 247 -24.12 -24.67 8.24
CA LYS A 247 -23.12 -25.53 8.89
C LYS A 247 -22.26 -24.76 9.88
N GLN A 248 -21.76 -25.44 10.90
CA GLN A 248 -20.80 -24.92 11.87
C GLN A 248 -19.65 -25.90 12.08
N LEU A 249 -18.49 -25.37 12.45
CA LEU A 249 -17.33 -26.18 12.80
C LEU A 249 -17.28 -26.35 14.32
N ILE A 250 -17.31 -27.60 14.78
CA ILE A 250 -17.23 -27.94 16.20
C ILE A 250 -16.06 -28.87 16.47
N LYS A 251 -15.68 -29.03 17.74
CA LYS A 251 -14.73 -30.04 18.16
C LYS A 251 -15.35 -31.44 18.01
N GLY A 252 -14.70 -32.32 17.27
CA GLY A 252 -15.04 -33.73 17.15
C GLY A 252 -14.14 -34.62 18.01
N LYS A 253 -14.39 -35.94 18.00
CA LYS A 253 -13.54 -36.93 18.70
C LYS A 253 -12.12 -37.06 18.11
N LYS A 254 -11.95 -36.75 16.82
CA LYS A 254 -10.69 -36.74 16.08
C LYS A 254 -10.59 -35.44 15.28
N GLY A 255 -10.15 -34.37 15.91
CA GLY A 255 -10.05 -33.04 15.30
C GLY A 255 -11.41 -32.34 15.10
N ASN A 256 -11.43 -31.31 14.26
CA ASN A 256 -12.62 -30.50 14.00
C ASN A 256 -13.59 -31.24 13.07
N LYS A 257 -14.89 -31.09 13.29
CA LYS A 257 -15.95 -31.66 12.45
C LYS A 257 -16.95 -30.59 12.05
N LEU A 258 -17.30 -30.58 10.77
CA LEU A 258 -18.38 -29.76 10.24
C LEU A 258 -19.73 -30.46 10.49
N ILE A 259 -20.67 -29.77 11.12
CA ILE A 259 -22.02 -30.27 11.38
C ILE A 259 -23.07 -29.32 10.82
N SER A 260 -24.24 -29.86 10.44
CA SER A 260 -25.36 -29.04 9.99
C SER A 260 -26.04 -28.33 11.16
N ILE A 261 -26.41 -27.08 10.94
CA ILE A 261 -27.25 -26.29 11.86
C ILE A 261 -28.71 -26.61 11.54
N ALA A 262 -29.53 -26.83 12.59
CA ALA A 262 -30.96 -27.09 12.41
C ALA A 262 -31.65 -25.89 11.74
N LYS A 263 -32.56 -26.16 10.78
CA LYS A 263 -33.20 -25.15 9.90
C LYS A 263 -33.70 -23.90 10.64
N PRO A 264 -34.36 -23.98 11.81
CA PRO A 264 -34.84 -22.80 12.53
C PRO A 264 -33.74 -21.82 12.94
N TYR A 265 -32.53 -22.32 13.20
CA TYR A 265 -31.39 -21.52 13.68
C TYR A 265 -30.49 -21.01 12.56
N GLN A 266 -30.71 -21.42 11.31
CA GLN A 266 -29.82 -21.03 10.21
C GLN A 266 -29.89 -19.54 9.89
N GLN A 267 -31.03 -18.89 10.15
CA GLN A 267 -31.26 -17.47 9.85
C GLN A 267 -31.40 -16.62 11.13
N THR A 268 -31.03 -17.17 12.29
CA THR A 268 -31.07 -16.41 13.54
C THR A 268 -29.79 -15.60 13.73
N GLN A 269 -29.94 -14.50 14.46
CA GLN A 269 -28.82 -13.67 14.90
C GLN A 269 -27.88 -14.50 15.79
N LYS A 270 -26.59 -14.49 15.46
CA LYS A 270 -25.60 -15.37 16.10
C LYS A 270 -25.13 -14.87 17.46
N LEU A 271 -25.00 -13.57 17.65
CA LEU A 271 -24.58 -12.96 18.92
C LEU A 271 -25.66 -12.04 19.46
N ALA A 272 -26.01 -12.14 20.75
CA ALA A 272 -26.99 -11.26 21.37
C ALA A 272 -26.51 -9.79 21.43
N ASP A 273 -27.45 -8.85 21.38
CA ASP A 273 -27.17 -7.40 21.33
C ASP A 273 -26.28 -6.91 22.48
N GLU A 274 -26.55 -7.37 23.70
CA GLU A 274 -25.74 -7.04 24.88
C GLU A 274 -24.28 -7.47 24.71
N LYS A 275 -24.05 -8.63 24.08
CA LYS A 275 -22.72 -9.17 23.82
C LYS A 275 -22.04 -8.46 22.65
N ILE A 276 -22.79 -8.03 21.64
CA ILE A 276 -22.27 -7.18 20.56
C ILE A 276 -21.75 -5.85 21.15
N ILE A 277 -22.51 -5.22 22.05
CA ILE A 277 -22.10 -3.99 22.74
C ILE A 277 -20.89 -4.22 23.64
N GLN A 278 -20.89 -5.32 24.40
CA GLN A 278 -19.75 -5.71 25.24
C GLN A 278 -18.47 -5.86 24.41
N LEU A 279 -18.56 -6.54 23.27
CA LEU A 279 -17.44 -6.74 22.34
C LEU A 279 -16.95 -5.41 21.76
N ALA A 280 -17.86 -4.53 21.33
CA ALA A 280 -17.51 -3.20 20.81
C ALA A 280 -16.76 -2.34 21.86
N LYS A 281 -17.15 -2.44 23.14
CA LYS A 281 -16.43 -1.77 24.25
C LYS A 281 -15.02 -2.31 24.42
N ILE A 282 -14.84 -3.64 24.35
CA ILE A 282 -13.52 -4.28 24.38
C ILE A 282 -12.67 -3.81 23.19
N GLY A 283 -13.23 -3.78 21.98
CA GLY A 283 -12.54 -3.29 20.78
C GLY A 283 -12.04 -1.85 20.92
N LYS A 284 -12.90 -0.95 21.44
CA LYS A 284 -12.53 0.46 21.68
C LYS A 284 -11.41 0.60 22.73
N LEU A 285 -11.41 -0.24 23.77
CA LEU A 285 -10.35 -0.26 24.78
C LEU A 285 -9.00 -0.68 24.16
N ILE A 286 -9.01 -1.74 23.35
CA ILE A 286 -7.81 -2.23 22.66
C ILE A 286 -7.30 -1.17 21.65
N GLU A 287 -8.17 -0.57 20.84
CA GLU A 287 -7.80 0.51 19.90
C GLU A 287 -7.17 1.70 20.64
N LYS A 288 -7.76 2.12 21.76
CA LYS A 288 -7.24 3.22 22.58
C LYS A 288 -5.82 2.92 23.08
N HIS A 289 -5.55 1.67 23.46
CA HIS A 289 -4.25 1.26 23.96
C HIS A 289 -3.16 1.29 22.88
N TYR A 290 -3.47 0.78 21.69
CA TYR A 290 -2.50 0.74 20.59
C TYR A 290 -2.39 2.05 19.80
N PHE A 291 -3.32 2.99 19.96
CA PHE A 291 -3.40 4.29 19.26
C PHE A 291 -3.68 4.21 17.74
N PHE A 292 -3.99 3.03 17.21
CA PHE A 292 -4.40 2.83 15.82
C PHE A 292 -5.48 1.74 15.71
N PRO A 293 -6.26 1.70 14.63
CA PRO A 293 -7.34 0.72 14.50
C PRO A 293 -6.85 -0.73 14.46
N GLN A 294 -7.63 -1.63 15.03
CA GLN A 294 -7.28 -3.03 15.23
C GLN A 294 -8.22 -3.97 14.46
N ASP A 295 -7.63 -5.05 13.96
CA ASP A 295 -8.28 -6.28 13.51
C ASP A 295 -8.17 -7.30 14.66
N ILE A 296 -9.31 -7.72 15.18
CA ILE A 296 -9.44 -8.50 16.42
C ILE A 296 -10.21 -9.79 16.14
N GLU A 297 -9.62 -10.93 16.45
CA GLU A 297 -10.31 -12.21 16.46
C GLU A 297 -10.85 -12.51 17.86
N TRP A 298 -12.09 -12.99 17.94
CA TRP A 298 -12.76 -13.25 19.19
C TRP A 298 -13.58 -14.55 19.17
N ALA A 299 -13.78 -15.10 20.36
CA ALA A 299 -14.58 -16.28 20.61
C ALA A 299 -15.49 -16.05 21.80
N TYR A 300 -16.72 -16.56 21.72
CA TYR A 300 -17.72 -16.51 22.78
C TYR A 300 -18.08 -17.92 23.23
N LYS A 301 -18.03 -18.14 24.54
CA LYS A 301 -18.36 -19.40 25.19
C LYS A 301 -18.82 -19.12 26.63
N ASP A 302 -19.86 -19.81 27.11
CA ASP A 302 -20.29 -19.75 28.52
C ASP A 302 -20.47 -18.30 29.00
N SER A 303 -21.20 -17.48 28.23
CA SER A 303 -21.45 -16.05 28.53
C SER A 303 -20.22 -15.14 28.55
N THR A 304 -19.05 -15.68 28.20
CA THR A 304 -17.75 -15.01 28.28
C THR A 304 -17.17 -14.78 26.89
N ILE A 305 -16.71 -13.55 26.64
CA ILE A 305 -16.00 -13.17 25.42
C ILE A 305 -14.50 -13.31 25.69
N TYR A 306 -13.82 -13.99 24.78
CA TYR A 306 -12.38 -14.17 24.77
C TYR A 306 -11.80 -13.50 23.53
N ILE A 307 -10.77 -12.67 23.71
CA ILE A 307 -9.98 -12.17 22.60
C ILE A 307 -8.86 -13.18 22.32
N VAL A 308 -8.76 -13.63 21.09
CA VAL A 308 -7.80 -14.69 20.71
C VAL A 308 -6.64 -14.17 19.86
N GLN A 309 -6.81 -13.01 19.24
CA GLN A 309 -5.76 -12.29 18.51
C GLN A 309 -6.11 -10.81 18.35
N THR A 310 -5.11 -9.94 18.28
CA THR A 310 -5.24 -8.58 17.76
C THR A 310 -4.03 -8.22 16.89
N ARG A 311 -4.23 -7.34 15.92
CA ARG A 311 -3.17 -6.75 15.09
C ARG A 311 -3.62 -5.42 14.48
N PRO A 312 -2.67 -4.55 14.05
CA PRO A 312 -3.00 -3.35 13.29
C PRO A 312 -3.83 -3.65 12.03
N VAL A 313 -4.81 -2.81 11.71
CA VAL A 313 -5.47 -2.88 10.38
C VAL A 313 -4.50 -2.33 9.34
N THR A 314 -3.83 -3.21 8.59
CA THR A 314 -2.82 -2.85 7.57
C THR A 314 -3.43 -2.42 6.23
N THR A 315 -4.71 -2.73 5.98
CA THR A 315 -5.44 -2.24 4.79
C THR A 315 -5.80 -0.76 4.87
N LEU A 316 -5.47 -0.09 5.97
CA LEU A 316 -5.54 1.36 6.11
C LEU A 316 -4.42 1.99 5.29
N LYS A 317 -4.56 1.99 3.96
CA LYS A 317 -4.11 3.17 3.22
C LYS A 317 -4.78 4.35 3.90
N THR A 318 -4.02 5.37 4.28
CA THR A 318 -4.53 6.65 4.78
C THR A 318 -5.44 7.25 3.72
N GLN A 319 -6.69 6.78 3.67
CA GLN A 319 -7.78 7.49 3.07
C GLN A 319 -8.01 8.67 4.01
N LYS A 320 -7.36 9.80 3.71
CA LYS A 320 -8.01 11.09 3.94
C LYS A 320 -9.43 10.92 3.36
N LYS A 321 -10.44 11.35 4.12
CA LYS A 321 -11.83 11.47 3.68
C LYS A 321 -11.85 12.38 2.43
N GLU A 322 -11.47 11.84 1.28
CA GLU A 322 -12.07 12.23 0.03
C GLU A 322 -13.50 11.76 0.18
N GLU A 323 -14.43 12.70 0.34
CA GLU A 323 -15.71 12.51 -0.31
C GLU A 323 -15.39 12.34 -1.80
N LYS A 324 -15.05 11.11 -2.20
CA LYS A 324 -15.42 10.65 -3.52
C LYS A 324 -16.91 10.88 -3.53
N LEU A 325 -17.34 11.89 -4.30
CA LEU A 325 -18.59 11.84 -5.02
C LEU A 325 -18.72 10.39 -5.49
N VAL A 326 -19.43 9.58 -4.71
CA VAL A 326 -20.10 8.40 -5.23
C VAL A 326 -20.97 9.05 -6.30
N LYS A 327 -20.54 8.92 -7.56
CA LYS A 327 -21.41 9.23 -8.67
C LYS A 327 -22.62 8.34 -8.44
N SER A 328 -23.67 8.92 -7.87
CA SER A 328 -24.99 8.33 -7.92
C SER A 328 -25.19 7.99 -9.40
N PRO A 329 -25.41 6.72 -9.77
CA PRO A 329 -25.74 6.40 -11.14
C PRO A 329 -26.98 7.23 -11.44
N VAL A 330 -26.86 8.09 -12.46
CA VAL A 330 -28.06 8.41 -13.23
C VAL A 330 -28.49 7.07 -13.78
N GLN A 331 -29.59 6.57 -13.25
CA GLN A 331 -30.28 5.39 -13.71
C GLN A 331 -30.66 5.66 -15.17
N THR A 332 -29.82 5.24 -16.10
CA THR A 332 -30.31 4.97 -17.44
C THR A 332 -30.96 3.59 -17.34
N ASP A 333 -32.27 3.53 -17.56
CA ASP A 333 -33.12 2.33 -17.54
C ASP A 333 -32.74 1.26 -18.59
N LYS A 334 -31.45 1.07 -18.88
CA LYS A 334 -30.97 0.18 -19.95
C LYS A 334 -29.98 -0.90 -19.52
N ASN A 335 -29.39 -0.87 -18.31
CA ASN A 335 -28.46 -1.93 -17.87
C ASN A 335 -29.04 -2.80 -16.74
N LYS A 336 -29.44 -4.02 -17.09
CA LYS A 336 -30.04 -5.01 -16.17
C LYS A 336 -29.04 -5.49 -15.12
N ILE A 337 -29.41 -5.39 -13.84
CA ILE A 337 -28.67 -6.02 -12.72
C ILE A 337 -28.74 -7.55 -12.90
N ILE A 338 -27.59 -8.22 -12.84
CA ILE A 338 -27.51 -9.68 -12.97
C ILE A 338 -27.48 -10.35 -11.59
N LEU A 339 -26.67 -9.80 -10.69
CA LEU A 339 -26.33 -10.38 -9.39
C LEU A 339 -26.05 -9.27 -8.35
N GLN A 340 -26.22 -9.64 -7.09
CA GLN A 340 -25.88 -8.82 -5.94
C GLN A 340 -25.14 -9.69 -4.90
N GLY A 341 -24.16 -9.10 -4.22
CA GLY A 341 -23.42 -9.72 -3.13
C GLY A 341 -22.96 -8.67 -2.11
N SER A 342 -22.05 -9.05 -1.24
CA SER A 342 -21.42 -8.15 -0.28
C SER A 342 -20.37 -7.26 -0.95
N PRO A 343 -20.39 -5.94 -0.72
CA PRO A 343 -19.37 -5.03 -1.24
C PRO A 343 -18.03 -5.29 -0.54
N ALA A 344 -16.99 -5.61 -1.31
CA ALA A 344 -15.69 -5.98 -0.76
C ALA A 344 -14.61 -4.94 -1.07
N SER A 345 -14.41 -4.57 -2.33
CA SER A 345 -13.40 -3.57 -2.73
C SER A 345 -14.07 -2.44 -3.52
N PRO A 346 -14.03 -1.18 -3.05
CA PRO A 346 -14.84 -0.06 -3.57
C PRO A 346 -14.27 0.54 -4.87
N VAL A 347 -14.05 -0.32 -5.87
CA VAL A 347 -13.63 0.02 -7.23
C VAL A 347 -14.73 -0.46 -8.18
N ILE A 348 -14.94 0.28 -9.27
CA ILE A 348 -15.82 -0.13 -10.37
C ILE A 348 -14.95 -0.53 -11.55
N ALA A 349 -15.17 -1.73 -12.08
CA ALA A 349 -14.43 -2.22 -13.24
C ALA A 349 -15.33 -3.01 -14.19
N THR A 350 -14.98 -3.02 -15.47
CA THR A 350 -15.68 -3.74 -16.53
C THR A 350 -14.71 -4.66 -17.25
N GLY A 351 -15.13 -5.90 -17.53
CA GLY A 351 -14.33 -6.85 -18.31
C GLY A 351 -15.13 -8.10 -18.67
N PRO A 352 -14.57 -8.96 -19.54
CA PRO A 352 -15.15 -10.27 -19.84
C PRO A 352 -14.99 -11.21 -18.63
N VAL A 353 -16.03 -11.98 -18.34
CA VAL A 353 -16.02 -13.00 -17.28
C VAL A 353 -15.14 -14.17 -17.69
N VAL A 354 -14.31 -14.63 -16.76
CA VAL A 354 -13.62 -15.92 -16.84
C VAL A 354 -13.90 -16.70 -15.56
N ILE A 355 -14.56 -17.85 -15.68
CA ILE A 355 -14.90 -18.72 -14.56
C ILE A 355 -13.79 -19.74 -14.36
N ILE A 356 -13.23 -19.77 -13.16
CA ILE A 356 -12.22 -20.76 -12.76
C ILE A 356 -12.65 -21.53 -11.52
N LYS A 357 -12.50 -22.85 -11.54
CA LYS A 357 -12.88 -23.72 -10.41
C LYS A 357 -11.73 -23.96 -9.45
N SER A 358 -10.49 -23.80 -9.91
CA SER A 358 -9.30 -24.06 -9.12
C SER A 358 -8.11 -23.18 -9.55
N PRO A 359 -7.09 -23.01 -8.70
CA PRO A 359 -5.86 -22.30 -9.04
C PRO A 359 -5.11 -22.88 -10.24
N LYS A 360 -5.34 -24.16 -10.58
CA LYS A 360 -4.71 -24.80 -11.75
C LYS A 360 -5.14 -24.18 -13.08
N GLU A 361 -6.24 -23.45 -13.09
CA GLU A 361 -6.82 -22.81 -14.27
C GLU A 361 -6.48 -21.32 -14.37
N LEU A 362 -5.57 -20.81 -13.53
CA LEU A 362 -5.22 -19.38 -13.53
C LEU A 362 -4.64 -18.91 -14.88
N ASN A 363 -4.06 -19.82 -15.67
CA ASN A 363 -3.60 -19.54 -17.03
C ASN A 363 -4.70 -19.04 -17.97
N LYS A 364 -5.98 -19.29 -17.65
CA LYS A 364 -7.13 -18.75 -18.41
C LYS A 364 -7.34 -17.25 -18.19
N ILE A 365 -6.87 -16.70 -17.06
CA ILE A 365 -7.07 -15.29 -16.69
C ILE A 365 -6.03 -14.41 -17.40
N GLN A 366 -6.51 -13.49 -18.24
CA GLN A 366 -5.72 -12.48 -18.92
C GLN A 366 -5.91 -11.09 -18.28
N LYS A 367 -5.07 -10.14 -18.70
CA LYS A 367 -5.14 -8.76 -18.23
C LYS A 367 -6.41 -8.09 -18.77
N GLY A 368 -7.30 -7.66 -17.88
CA GLY A 368 -8.59 -7.07 -18.27
C GLY A 368 -9.81 -7.91 -17.90
N ASP A 369 -9.62 -9.15 -17.44
CA ASP A 369 -10.71 -10.08 -17.18
C ASP A 369 -11.37 -9.87 -15.81
N VAL A 370 -12.63 -10.33 -15.69
CA VAL A 370 -13.36 -10.46 -14.43
C VAL A 370 -13.27 -11.92 -13.99
N LEU A 371 -12.51 -12.17 -12.92
CA LEU A 371 -12.35 -13.51 -12.34
C LEU A 371 -13.60 -13.88 -11.54
N VAL A 372 -14.26 -14.97 -11.92
CA VAL A 372 -15.42 -15.50 -11.22
C VAL A 372 -15.09 -16.89 -10.66
N THR A 373 -15.33 -17.11 -9.37
CA THR A 373 -15.07 -18.42 -8.73
C THR A 373 -15.96 -18.64 -7.50
N GLU A 374 -15.97 -19.85 -6.94
CA GLU A 374 -16.77 -20.12 -5.73
C GLU A 374 -16.16 -19.41 -4.51
N MET A 375 -14.85 -19.49 -4.37
CA MET A 375 -14.04 -18.82 -3.34
C MET A 375 -12.61 -18.64 -3.84
N THR A 376 -11.89 -17.65 -3.31
CA THR A 376 -10.45 -17.52 -3.56
C THR A 376 -9.65 -17.97 -2.35
N ASN A 377 -8.42 -18.39 -2.61
CA ASN A 377 -7.38 -18.63 -1.62
C ASN A 377 -6.08 -17.96 -2.12
N PRO A 378 -4.99 -17.94 -1.33
CA PRO A 378 -3.73 -17.29 -1.74
C PRO A 378 -3.16 -17.75 -3.09
N ASP A 379 -3.46 -18.97 -3.54
CA ASP A 379 -2.97 -19.48 -4.82
C ASP A 379 -3.62 -18.74 -6.00
N PHE A 380 -4.77 -18.08 -5.81
CA PHE A 380 -5.43 -17.28 -6.85
C PHE A 380 -4.77 -15.91 -7.07
N VAL A 381 -3.88 -15.46 -6.19
CA VAL A 381 -3.27 -14.11 -6.23
C VAL A 381 -2.63 -13.78 -7.60
N PRO A 382 -1.88 -14.68 -8.27
CA PRO A 382 -1.34 -14.40 -9.60
C PRO A 382 -2.44 -14.10 -10.63
N GLY A 383 -3.58 -14.78 -10.57
CA GLY A 383 -4.72 -14.49 -11.45
C GLY A 383 -5.45 -13.21 -11.04
N MET A 384 -5.62 -12.97 -9.73
CA MET A 384 -6.21 -11.73 -9.22
C MET A 384 -5.40 -10.49 -9.63
N LYS A 385 -4.06 -10.58 -9.66
CA LYS A 385 -3.19 -9.50 -10.18
C LYS A 385 -3.41 -9.18 -11.66
N ARG A 386 -3.86 -10.15 -12.46
CA ARG A 386 -4.18 -9.95 -13.89
C ARG A 386 -5.61 -9.45 -14.09
N ALA A 387 -6.54 -9.88 -13.24
CA ALA A 387 -7.94 -9.50 -13.31
C ALA A 387 -8.18 -8.01 -12.96
N VAL A 388 -9.22 -7.41 -13.54
CA VAL A 388 -9.70 -6.06 -13.19
C VAL A 388 -10.81 -6.10 -12.13
N ALA A 389 -11.46 -7.25 -11.96
CA ALA A 389 -12.43 -7.48 -10.91
C ALA A 389 -12.47 -8.95 -10.47
N VAL A 390 -12.95 -9.18 -9.24
CA VAL A 390 -13.15 -10.51 -8.66
C VAL A 390 -14.58 -10.65 -8.13
N ILE A 391 -15.27 -11.72 -8.54
CA ILE A 391 -16.61 -12.08 -8.04
C ILE A 391 -16.54 -13.47 -7.39
N THR A 392 -17.03 -13.61 -6.15
CA THR A 392 -17.10 -14.92 -5.48
C THR A 392 -18.50 -15.29 -4.98
N ASP A 393 -18.87 -16.57 -5.10
CA ASP A 393 -20.14 -17.08 -4.56
C ASP A 393 -20.18 -17.03 -3.03
N LYS A 394 -19.04 -17.25 -2.38
CA LYS A 394 -18.90 -17.29 -0.91
C LYS A 394 -17.92 -16.23 -0.43
N GLY A 395 -18.02 -15.89 0.86
CA GLY A 395 -17.12 -15.00 1.58
C GLY A 395 -17.79 -13.70 2.03
N GLY A 396 -17.35 -13.18 3.18
CA GLY A 396 -17.73 -11.87 3.71
C GLY A 396 -16.76 -10.76 3.30
N ARG A 397 -16.97 -9.54 3.82
CA ARG A 397 -16.10 -8.36 3.57
C ARG A 397 -14.66 -8.57 4.04
N THR A 398 -14.43 -9.60 4.82
CA THR A 398 -13.14 -9.95 5.45
C THR A 398 -12.53 -11.20 4.81
N SER A 399 -13.19 -11.78 3.80
CA SER A 399 -12.67 -12.94 3.09
C SER A 399 -11.37 -12.63 2.36
N HIS A 400 -10.61 -13.69 2.05
CA HIS A 400 -9.38 -13.60 1.26
C HIS A 400 -9.56 -12.78 -0.03
N ALA A 401 -10.65 -13.02 -0.78
CA ALA A 401 -10.99 -12.28 -1.98
C ALA A 401 -11.09 -10.77 -1.70
N ALA A 402 -11.73 -10.40 -0.60
CA ALA A 402 -11.98 -9.01 -0.24
C ALA A 402 -10.70 -8.28 0.20
N ILE A 403 -9.88 -8.91 1.05
CA ILE A 403 -8.64 -8.33 1.55
C ILE A 403 -7.65 -8.09 0.41
N VAL A 404 -7.34 -9.14 -0.36
CA VAL A 404 -6.35 -9.05 -1.44
C VAL A 404 -6.82 -8.11 -2.54
N SER A 405 -8.12 -8.10 -2.89
CA SER A 405 -8.62 -7.17 -3.92
C SER A 405 -8.49 -5.70 -3.51
N ARG A 406 -8.58 -5.37 -2.21
CA ARG A 406 -8.31 -4.01 -1.70
C ARG A 406 -6.84 -3.65 -1.80
N GLU A 407 -5.95 -4.58 -1.46
CA GLU A 407 -4.51 -4.39 -1.57
C GLU A 407 -4.10 -4.14 -3.02
N LEU A 408 -4.64 -4.94 -3.94
CA LEU A 408 -4.41 -4.84 -5.39
C LEU A 408 -5.15 -3.67 -6.06
N GLY A 409 -6.15 -3.08 -5.40
CA GLY A 409 -6.92 -1.96 -5.95
C GLY A 409 -7.88 -2.34 -7.09
N ILE A 410 -8.38 -3.59 -7.10
CA ILE A 410 -9.30 -4.12 -8.12
C ILE A 410 -10.73 -4.21 -7.57
N ALA A 411 -11.75 -4.18 -8.44
CA ALA A 411 -13.15 -4.26 -8.00
C ALA A 411 -13.47 -5.63 -7.41
N CYS A 412 -14.25 -5.70 -6.32
CA CYS A 412 -14.59 -7.00 -5.73
C CYS A 412 -15.99 -7.02 -5.10
N VAL A 413 -16.74 -8.07 -5.43
CA VAL A 413 -18.03 -8.43 -4.83
C VAL A 413 -17.97 -9.89 -4.39
N VAL A 414 -18.31 -10.17 -3.14
CA VAL A 414 -18.19 -11.50 -2.53
C VAL A 414 -19.52 -11.97 -1.98
N GLY A 415 -19.74 -13.27 -1.85
CA GLY A 415 -20.98 -13.80 -1.27
C GLY A 415 -22.19 -13.60 -2.19
N THR A 416 -22.02 -13.74 -3.51
CA THR A 416 -23.13 -13.65 -4.49
C THR A 416 -24.01 -14.89 -4.56
N GLU A 417 -23.64 -15.96 -3.84
CA GLU A 417 -24.27 -17.28 -3.75
C GLU A 417 -24.29 -18.11 -5.04
N ASN A 418 -24.47 -17.50 -6.22
CA ASN A 418 -24.66 -18.21 -7.49
C ASN A 418 -24.09 -17.50 -8.73
N ALA A 419 -23.05 -16.67 -8.59
CA ALA A 419 -22.33 -16.06 -9.72
C ALA A 419 -21.71 -17.09 -10.66
N THR A 420 -21.11 -18.17 -10.14
CA THR A 420 -20.54 -19.23 -10.99
C THR A 420 -21.57 -19.97 -11.85
N LYS A 421 -22.86 -19.85 -11.52
CA LYS A 421 -23.97 -20.46 -12.26
C LYS A 421 -24.70 -19.48 -13.19
N LYS A 422 -24.76 -18.20 -12.82
CA LYS A 422 -25.50 -17.17 -13.55
C LYS A 422 -24.66 -16.42 -14.58
N LEU A 423 -23.35 -16.36 -14.39
CA LEU A 423 -22.42 -15.79 -15.36
C LEU A 423 -21.87 -16.89 -16.28
N HIS A 424 -21.35 -16.51 -17.44
CA HIS A 424 -20.72 -17.44 -18.39
C HIS A 424 -19.42 -16.84 -18.93
N ASP A 425 -18.48 -17.69 -19.36
CA ASP A 425 -17.21 -17.24 -19.94
C ASP A 425 -17.45 -16.28 -21.12
N GLY A 426 -16.60 -15.24 -21.21
CA GLY A 426 -16.69 -14.18 -22.22
C GLY A 426 -17.79 -13.14 -22.00
N MET A 427 -18.67 -13.32 -21.00
CA MET A 427 -19.73 -12.35 -20.70
C MET A 427 -19.14 -11.03 -20.21
N VAL A 428 -19.38 -9.92 -20.90
CA VAL A 428 -18.95 -8.61 -20.41
C VAL A 428 -19.88 -8.15 -19.28
N VAL A 429 -19.29 -7.90 -18.11
CA VAL A 429 -20.01 -7.40 -16.92
C VAL A 429 -19.31 -6.19 -16.34
N THR A 430 -20.08 -5.32 -15.68
CA THR A 430 -19.55 -4.24 -14.85
C THR A 430 -19.77 -4.57 -13.38
N VAL A 431 -18.70 -4.55 -12.59
CA VAL A 431 -18.67 -4.88 -11.16
C VAL A 431 -18.58 -3.58 -10.38
N ASP A 432 -19.63 -3.23 -9.63
CA ASP A 432 -19.62 -2.14 -8.65
C ASP A 432 -19.31 -2.73 -7.27
N GLY A 433 -18.02 -2.75 -6.91
CA GLY A 433 -17.57 -3.29 -5.64
C GLY A 433 -17.89 -2.40 -4.43
N ALA A 434 -18.35 -1.17 -4.63
CA ALA A 434 -18.82 -0.29 -3.55
C ALA A 434 -20.26 -0.63 -3.15
N LYS A 435 -21.12 -0.95 -4.13
CA LYS A 435 -22.53 -1.33 -3.89
C LYS A 435 -22.75 -2.84 -3.75
N GLY A 436 -21.79 -3.65 -4.19
CA GLY A 436 -21.96 -5.10 -4.23
C GLY A 436 -22.84 -5.55 -5.41
N ILE A 437 -22.90 -4.79 -6.51
CA ILE A 437 -23.83 -5.02 -7.62
C ILE A 437 -23.06 -5.36 -8.91
N ILE A 438 -23.58 -6.31 -9.68
CA ILE A 438 -23.02 -6.72 -10.97
C ILE A 438 -24.04 -6.44 -12.08
N TYR A 439 -23.63 -5.64 -13.08
CA TYR A 439 -24.45 -5.23 -14.21
C TYR A 439 -24.07 -5.97 -15.49
N LYS A 440 -25.05 -6.20 -16.37
CA LYS A 440 -24.79 -6.70 -17.73
C LYS A 440 -24.21 -5.60 -18.62
N GLY A 441 -23.12 -5.90 -19.32
CA GLY A 441 -22.48 -5.00 -20.27
C GLY A 441 -21.61 -3.92 -19.63
N GLN A 442 -21.15 -2.98 -20.46
CA GLN A 442 -20.33 -1.84 -20.06
C GLN A 442 -21.21 -0.65 -19.66
N ILE A 443 -20.92 -0.03 -18.52
CA ILE A 443 -21.57 1.23 -18.11
C ILE A 443 -20.75 2.41 -18.66
N ILE A 444 -21.38 3.26 -19.47
CA ILE A 444 -20.79 4.50 -20.01
C ILE A 444 -21.13 5.65 -19.05
N PHE A 445 -20.13 6.27 -18.42
CA PHE A 445 -20.35 7.44 -17.56
C PHE A 445 -20.51 8.72 -18.42
N GLY A 446 -21.73 9.23 -18.52
CA GLY A 446 -22.04 10.50 -19.20
C GLY A 446 -21.59 11.74 -18.42
N LYS A 447 -21.14 12.78 -19.14
CA LYS A 447 -20.90 14.14 -18.63
C LYS A 447 -22.24 14.87 -18.49
N LYS A 448 -22.55 15.43 -17.32
CA LYS A 448 -23.47 16.57 -17.23
C LYS A 448 -23.00 17.60 -16.21
N THR A 449 -23.10 18.84 -16.67
CA THR A 449 -22.83 20.15 -16.07
C THR A 449 -23.74 20.37 -14.85
N LEU A 450 -23.21 20.89 -13.74
CA LEU A 450 -24.01 21.29 -12.58
C LEU A 450 -23.94 22.80 -12.37
N ALA A 451 -25.09 23.45 -12.55
CA ALA A 451 -25.41 24.71 -11.92
C ALA A 451 -25.93 24.42 -10.50
N SER A 452 -25.49 25.27 -9.56
CA SER A 452 -26.05 25.59 -8.23
C SER A 452 -26.82 24.54 -7.43
N GLU A 453 -26.30 24.19 -6.25
CA GLU A 453 -26.92 24.49 -4.95
C GLU A 453 -25.91 24.17 -3.84
N ILE A 454 -25.41 25.22 -3.17
CA ILE A 454 -24.44 25.14 -2.08
C ILE A 454 -25.25 25.02 -0.79
N SER A 455 -25.22 23.86 -0.13
CA SER A 455 -25.53 23.76 1.29
C SER A 455 -24.22 23.94 2.08
N SER A 456 -24.16 25.07 2.77
CA SER A 456 -23.17 25.44 3.77
C SER A 456 -23.27 24.52 4.98
N ASP A 457 -22.15 23.88 5.37
CA ASP A 457 -21.70 23.69 6.78
C ASP A 457 -20.50 22.72 6.91
N LYS A 458 -19.39 23.03 6.25
CA LYS A 458 -18.05 22.64 6.72
C LYS A 458 -17.15 23.86 6.61
N VAL A 459 -16.78 24.46 7.73
CA VAL A 459 -15.76 25.51 7.76
C VAL A 459 -14.42 24.85 7.43
N GLU A 460 -14.03 24.85 6.16
CA GLU A 460 -12.67 24.52 5.74
C GLU A 460 -11.70 25.52 6.40
N LYS A 461 -10.82 25.01 7.27
CA LYS A 461 -9.75 25.83 7.88
C LYS A 461 -8.72 26.17 6.80
N HIS A 462 -8.92 27.29 6.12
CA HIS A 462 -7.91 27.86 5.22
C HIS A 462 -6.74 28.44 6.02
N TYR A 463 -5.73 27.61 6.28
CA TYR A 463 -4.44 28.10 6.79
C TYR A 463 -3.78 28.99 5.74
N LYS A 464 -3.49 30.24 6.11
CA LYS A 464 -2.68 31.16 5.31
C LYS A 464 -1.22 30.99 5.71
N THR A 465 -0.36 30.70 4.74
CA THR A 465 1.09 30.52 4.95
C THR A 465 1.86 31.52 4.08
N ALA A 466 3.04 31.95 4.55
CA ALA A 466 3.96 32.79 3.78
C ALA A 466 4.72 31.95 2.74
N THR A 467 5.18 30.77 3.15
CA THR A 467 5.77 29.74 2.30
C THR A 467 4.68 29.15 1.42
N LYS A 468 4.88 29.20 0.10
CA LYS A 468 3.90 28.66 -0.85
C LYS A 468 3.93 27.14 -0.86
N LEU A 469 2.76 26.53 -0.86
CA LEU A 469 2.62 25.08 -1.03
C LEU A 469 2.26 24.76 -2.48
N TYR A 470 3.22 24.16 -3.16
CA TYR A 470 3.09 23.66 -4.52
C TYR A 470 2.86 22.15 -4.55
N VAL A 471 2.49 21.65 -5.72
CA VAL A 471 2.35 20.21 -5.97
C VAL A 471 3.25 19.69 -7.08
N ASN A 472 3.65 18.43 -6.96
CA ASN A 472 4.27 17.63 -8.00
C ASN A 472 3.16 16.94 -8.81
N LEU A 473 3.07 17.21 -10.11
CA LEU A 473 2.05 16.65 -11.00
C LEU A 473 2.65 16.14 -12.30
N ALA A 474 1.98 15.16 -12.90
CA ALA A 474 2.35 14.60 -14.20
C ALA A 474 1.13 14.23 -15.05
N GLU A 475 0.00 13.88 -14.41
CA GLU A 475 -1.20 13.41 -15.11
C GLU A 475 -2.22 14.52 -15.40
N PRO A 476 -2.60 14.77 -16.67
CA PRO A 476 -3.57 15.80 -17.02
C PRO A 476 -4.95 15.62 -16.35
N ASN A 477 -5.37 14.36 -16.16
CA ASN A 477 -6.68 14.03 -15.57
C ASN A 477 -6.80 14.47 -14.10
N LEU A 478 -5.69 14.60 -13.38
CA LEU A 478 -5.67 15.02 -11.98
C LEU A 478 -5.60 16.55 -11.84
N ALA A 479 -5.26 17.29 -12.90
CA ALA A 479 -4.97 18.73 -12.82
C ALA A 479 -6.10 19.55 -12.20
N PHE A 480 -7.35 19.39 -12.66
CA PHE A 480 -8.51 20.13 -12.13
C PHE A 480 -8.86 19.74 -10.70
N LYS A 481 -8.73 18.45 -10.36
CA LYS A 481 -8.99 17.94 -9.01
C LYS A 481 -7.99 18.51 -8.01
N VAL A 482 -6.71 18.55 -8.37
CA VAL A 482 -5.67 19.06 -7.48
C VAL A 482 -5.72 20.58 -7.42
N ALA A 483 -6.04 21.25 -8.53
CA ALA A 483 -6.25 22.69 -8.54
C ALA A 483 -7.41 23.16 -7.65
N SER A 484 -8.38 22.32 -7.31
CA SER A 484 -9.45 22.65 -6.35
C SER A 484 -9.06 22.47 -4.88
N GLN A 485 -7.86 21.94 -4.59
CA GLN A 485 -7.34 21.82 -3.23
C GLN A 485 -6.66 23.13 -2.77
N ASN A 486 -6.28 23.22 -1.50
CA ASN A 486 -5.58 24.37 -0.92
C ASN A 486 -4.09 24.43 -1.34
N VAL A 487 -3.86 24.57 -2.65
CA VAL A 487 -2.54 24.62 -3.30
C VAL A 487 -2.33 25.96 -4.00
N ASP A 488 -1.09 26.46 -3.95
CA ASP A 488 -0.70 27.75 -4.50
C ASP A 488 -0.19 27.66 -5.94
N GLY A 489 -0.03 26.45 -6.48
CA GLY A 489 0.50 26.20 -7.83
C GLY A 489 1.10 24.80 -7.99
N VAL A 490 1.77 24.59 -9.13
CA VAL A 490 2.52 23.35 -9.45
C VAL A 490 4.00 23.71 -9.44
N GLY A 491 4.77 23.09 -8.56
CA GLY A 491 6.20 23.34 -8.40
C GLY A 491 7.04 22.41 -9.27
N LEU A 492 6.45 21.30 -9.71
CA LEU A 492 7.06 20.36 -10.64
C LEU A 492 5.97 19.69 -11.49
N LEU A 493 5.79 20.18 -12.72
CA LEU A 493 5.07 19.46 -13.76
C LEU A 493 6.06 18.63 -14.59
N ARG A 494 5.97 17.31 -14.44
CA ARG A 494 6.85 16.33 -15.11
C ARG A 494 6.40 16.06 -16.54
N ALA A 495 7.31 16.22 -17.50
CA ALA A 495 7.06 15.94 -18.92
C ALA A 495 6.99 14.44 -19.21
N GLU A 496 7.69 13.60 -18.42
CA GLU A 496 7.94 12.19 -18.70
C GLU A 496 6.64 11.40 -18.95
N PHE A 497 5.64 11.60 -18.10
CA PHE A 497 4.35 10.92 -18.22
C PHE A 497 3.58 11.36 -19.47
N ILE A 498 3.68 12.64 -19.85
CA ILE A 498 3.07 13.16 -21.08
C ILE A 498 3.73 12.49 -22.30
N LEU A 499 5.06 12.37 -22.30
CA LEU A 499 5.77 11.65 -23.37
C LEU A 499 5.42 10.16 -23.42
N SER A 500 5.30 9.49 -22.26
CA SER A 500 4.89 8.08 -22.22
C SER A 500 3.46 7.87 -22.76
N GLN A 501 2.54 8.82 -22.53
CA GLN A 501 1.19 8.77 -23.11
C GLN A 501 1.17 9.03 -24.62
N ILE A 502 2.08 9.88 -25.11
CA ILE A 502 2.31 10.06 -26.56
C ILE A 502 2.86 8.75 -27.17
N GLY A 503 3.67 8.01 -26.41
CA GLY A 503 4.04 6.62 -26.69
C GLY A 503 5.07 6.40 -27.79
N LYS A 504 5.58 7.46 -28.42
CA LYS A 504 6.56 7.40 -29.50
C LYS A 504 7.69 8.42 -29.27
N HIS A 505 8.92 8.04 -29.66
CA HIS A 505 10.10 8.88 -29.49
C HIS A 505 9.97 10.20 -30.30
N PRO A 506 10.28 11.39 -29.75
CA PRO A 506 10.09 12.66 -30.47
C PRO A 506 10.88 12.76 -31.79
N LYS A 507 12.08 12.18 -31.88
CA LYS A 507 12.82 12.12 -33.15
C LYS A 507 12.16 11.24 -34.22
N GLN A 508 11.42 10.21 -33.80
CA GLN A 508 10.65 9.40 -34.74
C GLN A 508 9.51 10.23 -35.37
N PHE A 509 8.90 11.15 -34.62
CA PHE A 509 7.95 12.11 -35.20
C PHE A 509 8.63 13.04 -36.22
N LEU A 510 9.87 13.46 -35.97
CA LEU A 510 10.62 14.30 -36.90
C LEU A 510 10.95 13.55 -38.21
N GLU A 511 11.45 12.31 -38.12
CA GLU A 511 11.71 11.49 -39.31
C GLU A 511 10.45 11.22 -40.13
N GLU A 512 9.29 11.06 -39.48
CA GLU A 512 8.00 10.87 -40.15
C GLU A 512 7.38 12.17 -40.68
N GLY A 513 8.04 13.33 -40.53
CA GLY A 513 7.48 14.64 -40.90
C GLY A 513 6.31 15.10 -40.03
N LYS A 514 6.11 14.47 -38.86
CA LYS A 514 4.99 14.68 -37.93
C LYS A 514 5.37 15.51 -36.69
N GLY A 515 6.40 16.35 -36.78
CA GLY A 515 6.83 17.22 -35.67
C GLY A 515 5.72 18.15 -35.16
N LEU A 516 4.88 18.68 -36.06
CA LEU A 516 3.72 19.51 -35.68
C LEU A 516 2.69 18.74 -34.84
N GLN A 517 2.45 17.45 -35.17
CA GLN A 517 1.55 16.60 -34.40
C GLN A 517 2.05 16.42 -32.96
N PHE A 518 3.36 16.22 -32.78
CA PHE A 518 3.97 16.13 -31.46
C PHE A 518 3.79 17.44 -30.67
N ILE A 519 4.05 18.59 -31.31
CA ILE A 519 3.85 19.91 -30.70
C ILE A 519 2.40 20.08 -30.24
N GLU A 520 1.41 19.68 -31.05
CA GLU A 520 -0.01 19.78 -30.71
C GLU A 520 -0.40 18.88 -29.54
N GLN A 521 0.06 17.62 -29.53
CA GLN A 521 -0.21 16.69 -28.44
C GLN A 521 0.38 17.19 -27.11
N LEU A 522 1.61 17.70 -27.15
CA LEU A 522 2.27 18.29 -25.98
C LEU A 522 1.56 19.58 -25.53
N THR A 523 1.20 20.45 -26.49
CA THR A 523 0.45 21.70 -26.22
C THR A 523 -0.88 21.39 -25.53
N ASN A 524 -1.65 20.41 -26.02
CA ASN A 524 -2.93 20.04 -25.44
C ASN A 524 -2.79 19.50 -24.01
N SER A 525 -1.76 18.69 -23.79
CA SER A 525 -1.47 18.11 -22.47
C SER A 525 -1.09 19.19 -21.46
N ILE A 526 -0.14 20.08 -21.80
CA ILE A 526 0.29 21.18 -20.90
C ILE A 526 -0.82 22.22 -20.69
N SER A 527 -1.60 22.54 -21.73
CA SER A 527 -2.73 23.49 -21.65
C SER A 527 -3.76 23.10 -20.59
N THR A 528 -3.92 21.80 -20.33
CA THR A 528 -4.84 21.30 -19.29
C THR A 528 -4.42 21.80 -17.91
N PHE A 529 -3.12 21.81 -17.61
CA PHE A 529 -2.59 22.34 -16.34
C PHE A 529 -2.68 23.86 -16.28
N GLY A 530 -2.30 24.55 -17.35
CA GLY A 530 -2.41 26.01 -17.43
C GLY A 530 -3.85 26.48 -17.14
N LYS A 531 -4.83 25.82 -17.78
CA LYS A 531 -6.26 26.07 -17.55
C LYS A 531 -6.70 25.75 -16.12
N ALA A 532 -6.30 24.60 -15.58
CA ALA A 532 -6.73 24.16 -14.25
C ALA A 532 -6.24 25.10 -13.13
N PHE A 533 -5.00 25.58 -13.22
CA PHE A 533 -4.38 26.40 -12.18
C PHE A 533 -4.65 27.90 -12.34
N GLY A 534 -5.15 28.35 -13.51
CA GLY A 534 -5.60 29.71 -13.74
C GLY A 534 -4.46 30.72 -13.60
N LYS A 535 -4.50 31.58 -12.57
CA LYS A 535 -3.43 32.55 -12.29
C LYS A 535 -2.26 31.95 -11.49
N ARG A 536 -2.43 30.76 -10.91
CA ARG A 536 -1.40 30.11 -10.08
C ARG A 536 -0.29 29.55 -10.96
N SER A 537 0.94 29.69 -10.48
CA SER A 537 2.17 29.29 -11.18
C SER A 537 2.18 27.78 -11.47
N VAL A 538 2.61 27.41 -12.68
CA VAL A 538 2.84 26.02 -13.09
C VAL A 538 4.24 25.92 -13.66
N ILE A 539 5.15 25.32 -12.90
CA ILE A 539 6.55 25.15 -13.31
C ILE A 539 6.66 23.84 -14.09
N TYR A 540 6.76 23.94 -15.42
CA TYR A 540 7.02 22.81 -16.30
C TYR A 540 8.51 22.50 -16.34
N ARG A 541 8.88 21.28 -15.94
CA ARG A 541 10.25 20.79 -16.11
C ARG A 541 10.40 20.26 -17.53
N ALA A 542 11.38 20.80 -18.25
CA ALA A 542 11.78 20.24 -19.53
C ALA A 542 12.13 18.76 -19.39
N THR A 543 12.08 18.02 -20.49
CA THR A 543 12.15 16.56 -20.44
C THR A 543 13.49 16.08 -19.88
N ASP A 544 13.44 15.20 -18.88
CA ASP A 544 14.63 14.68 -18.18
C ASP A 544 14.70 13.15 -18.19
N LEU A 545 14.11 12.52 -19.22
CA LEU A 545 14.22 11.08 -19.43
C LEU A 545 15.68 10.69 -19.68
N LYS A 546 16.10 9.60 -19.04
CA LYS A 546 17.37 8.90 -19.28
C LYS A 546 17.33 8.21 -20.66
N SER A 547 18.49 7.91 -21.23
CA SER A 547 18.61 7.26 -22.55
C SER A 547 17.89 5.91 -22.62
N ASN A 548 17.96 5.11 -21.54
CA ASN A 548 17.24 3.84 -21.42
C ASN A 548 15.70 4.02 -21.39
N GLU A 549 15.19 5.10 -20.81
CA GLU A 549 13.76 5.38 -20.77
C GLU A 549 13.24 5.85 -22.13
N TYR A 550 13.99 6.73 -22.82
CA TYR A 550 13.67 7.11 -24.20
C TYR A 550 13.71 5.91 -25.15
N ARG A 551 14.64 4.97 -24.92
CA ARG A 551 14.74 3.73 -25.71
C ARG A 551 13.46 2.90 -25.67
N ASN A 552 12.80 2.88 -24.52
CA ASN A 552 11.55 2.13 -24.32
C ASN A 552 10.34 2.74 -25.04
N LEU A 553 10.44 3.95 -25.60
CA LEU A 553 9.41 4.52 -26.46
C LEU A 553 9.47 3.91 -27.86
N ALA A 554 8.34 3.84 -28.56
CA ALA A 554 8.32 3.34 -29.93
C ALA A 554 9.29 4.12 -30.83
N GLY A 555 10.23 3.41 -31.46
CA GLY A 555 11.31 3.97 -32.30
C GLY A 555 12.52 4.49 -31.54
N GLY A 556 12.56 4.41 -30.20
CA GLY A 556 13.65 4.95 -29.37
C GLY A 556 15.00 4.26 -29.55
N ASP A 557 15.02 2.94 -29.79
CA ASP A 557 16.24 2.14 -30.02
C ASP A 557 17.18 2.71 -31.08
N LYS A 558 16.64 3.40 -32.09
CA LYS A 558 17.42 3.98 -33.19
C LYS A 558 18.20 5.22 -32.77
N PHE A 559 17.72 5.95 -31.77
CA PHE A 559 18.21 7.29 -31.45
C PHE A 559 18.99 7.35 -30.14
N GLU A 560 18.82 6.36 -29.27
CA GLU A 560 19.31 6.41 -27.90
C GLU A 560 20.51 5.48 -27.65
N PRO A 561 21.66 6.04 -27.22
CA PRO A 561 22.86 5.24 -26.96
C PRO A 561 22.67 4.31 -25.75
N LYS A 562 23.41 3.20 -25.71
CA LYS A 562 23.55 2.34 -24.52
C LYS A 562 24.58 2.94 -23.57
N GLU A 563 24.17 3.21 -22.34
CA GLU A 563 25.03 3.78 -21.30
C GLU A 563 25.14 2.83 -20.13
N ALA A 564 26.34 2.71 -19.55
CA ALA A 564 26.56 1.91 -18.35
C ALA A 564 25.85 2.51 -17.13
N ASN A 565 25.82 3.84 -17.01
CA ASN A 565 25.20 4.57 -15.91
C ASN A 565 24.23 5.64 -16.43
N PRO A 566 22.99 5.26 -16.80
CA PRO A 566 22.01 6.20 -17.34
C PRO A 566 21.66 7.37 -16.39
N MET A 567 21.84 7.19 -15.07
CA MET A 567 21.65 8.27 -14.09
C MET A 567 22.54 9.48 -14.38
N LEU A 568 23.82 9.24 -14.71
CA LEU A 568 24.85 10.27 -14.95
C LEU A 568 25.00 10.65 -16.44
N GLY A 569 24.26 9.96 -17.30
CA GLY A 569 24.47 9.92 -18.75
C GLY A 569 23.77 11.01 -19.56
N TYR A 570 23.30 10.63 -20.74
CA TYR A 570 22.81 11.51 -21.80
C TYR A 570 21.39 12.05 -21.54
N ARG A 571 21.28 13.05 -20.66
CA ARG A 571 20.03 13.69 -20.21
C ARG A 571 20.16 15.19 -19.88
N GLY A 572 19.03 15.82 -19.62
CA GLY A 572 18.88 17.22 -19.22
C GLY A 572 19.54 18.24 -20.15
N ALA A 573 20.09 19.32 -19.59
CA ALA A 573 20.65 20.43 -20.36
C ALA A 573 21.67 20.02 -21.42
N PHE A 574 22.56 19.06 -21.10
CA PHE A 574 23.54 18.55 -22.06
C PHE A 574 22.89 17.98 -23.32
N ARG A 575 21.80 17.22 -23.15
CA ARG A 575 21.03 16.65 -24.26
C ARG A 575 20.41 17.74 -25.14
N PHE A 576 19.87 18.79 -24.53
CA PHE A 576 19.27 19.92 -25.25
C PHE A 576 20.28 20.64 -26.14
N ILE A 577 21.52 20.78 -25.68
CA ILE A 577 22.59 21.44 -26.44
C ILE A 577 23.13 20.50 -27.53
N LYS A 578 23.39 19.23 -27.19
CA LYS A 578 24.01 18.29 -28.11
C LYS A 578 23.06 17.85 -29.23
N ASN A 579 21.77 17.73 -28.92
CA ASN A 579 20.74 17.40 -29.90
C ASN A 579 19.48 18.25 -29.68
N PRO A 580 19.43 19.44 -30.30
CA PRO A 580 18.44 20.45 -29.97
C PRO A 580 17.04 20.17 -30.52
N ASP A 581 16.88 19.25 -31.47
CA ASP A 581 15.64 19.10 -32.23
C ASP A 581 14.44 18.75 -31.35
N VAL A 582 14.63 17.86 -30.38
CA VAL A 582 13.57 17.48 -29.42
C VAL A 582 13.21 18.66 -28.50
N PHE A 583 14.22 19.37 -27.99
CA PHE A 583 13.99 20.52 -27.11
C PHE A 583 13.31 21.68 -27.84
N LYS A 584 13.64 21.90 -29.12
CA LYS A 584 12.96 22.88 -29.98
C LYS A 584 11.46 22.60 -30.11
N LEU A 585 11.05 21.33 -30.21
CA LEU A 585 9.62 20.96 -30.22
C LEU A 585 8.95 21.30 -28.89
N GLU A 586 9.63 21.04 -27.77
CA GLU A 586 9.15 21.35 -26.41
C GLU A 586 9.00 22.87 -26.21
N LEU A 587 9.99 23.67 -26.62
CA LEU A 587 9.94 25.14 -26.60
C LEU A 587 8.80 25.70 -27.47
N ALA A 588 8.58 25.13 -28.66
CA ALA A 588 7.47 25.50 -29.52
C ALA A 588 6.10 25.25 -28.85
N ALA A 589 5.95 24.11 -28.18
CA ALA A 589 4.74 23.78 -27.43
C ALA A 589 4.54 24.75 -26.26
N ILE A 590 5.56 25.02 -25.46
CA ILE A 590 5.48 25.96 -24.32
C ILE A 590 5.09 27.36 -24.80
N LYS A 591 5.70 27.86 -25.88
CA LYS A 591 5.35 29.14 -26.49
C LYS A 591 3.87 29.19 -26.89
N LYS A 592 3.38 28.14 -27.55
CA LYS A 592 1.98 28.03 -27.97
C LYS A 592 1.01 27.99 -26.78
N VAL A 593 1.35 27.27 -25.71
CA VAL A 593 0.54 27.20 -24.50
C VAL A 593 0.48 28.55 -23.78
N ARG A 594 1.62 29.24 -23.65
CA ARG A 594 1.72 30.53 -22.94
C ARG A 594 0.89 31.65 -23.55
N GLN A 595 0.63 31.61 -24.87
CA GLN A 595 -0.29 32.56 -25.51
C GLN A 595 -1.68 32.57 -24.87
N LYS A 596 -2.13 31.44 -24.30
CA LYS A 596 -3.40 31.33 -23.57
C LYS A 596 -3.23 31.25 -22.06
N TYR A 597 -2.12 30.68 -21.59
CA TYR A 597 -1.88 30.37 -20.19
C TYR A 597 -0.51 30.89 -19.75
N PRO A 598 -0.39 32.20 -19.43
CA PRO A 598 0.89 32.84 -19.07
C PRO A 598 1.45 32.36 -17.72
N ASN A 599 0.72 31.53 -16.99
CA ASN A 599 1.15 30.90 -15.75
C ASN A 599 2.06 29.67 -15.94
N ILE A 600 2.32 29.24 -17.19
CA ILE A 600 3.24 28.12 -17.49
C ILE A 600 4.69 28.62 -17.59
N HIS A 601 5.54 28.26 -16.63
CA HIS A 601 6.97 28.61 -16.60
C HIS A 601 7.84 27.41 -16.97
N LEU A 602 9.12 27.64 -17.27
CA LEU A 602 10.05 26.59 -17.69
C LEU A 602 11.16 26.39 -16.67
N MET A 603 11.40 25.15 -16.30
CA MET A 603 12.52 24.72 -15.48
C MET A 603 13.44 23.78 -16.25
N ILE A 604 14.74 24.05 -16.22
CA ILE A 604 15.77 23.24 -16.87
C ILE A 604 16.37 22.24 -15.87
N PRO A 605 16.27 20.92 -16.14
CA PRO A 605 16.87 19.87 -15.33
C PRO A 605 18.33 19.59 -15.70
N TYR A 606 19.05 18.96 -14.77
CA TYR A 606 20.35 18.33 -14.91
C TYR A 606 21.42 19.23 -15.56
N VAL A 607 21.50 20.48 -15.08
CA VAL A 607 22.45 21.49 -15.55
C VAL A 607 23.79 21.31 -14.87
N ARG A 608 24.80 20.81 -15.58
CA ARG A 608 26.11 20.46 -15.00
C ARG A 608 27.02 21.66 -14.82
N THR A 609 26.99 22.59 -15.76
CA THR A 609 27.91 23.75 -15.79
C THR A 609 27.19 25.04 -16.15
N VAL A 610 27.78 26.18 -15.75
CA VAL A 610 27.25 27.52 -16.10
C VAL A 610 27.15 27.71 -17.61
N ASN A 611 28.11 27.18 -18.38
CA ASN A 611 28.09 27.25 -19.83
C ASN A 611 26.93 26.46 -20.45
N GLU A 612 26.53 25.32 -19.86
CA GLU A 612 25.33 24.62 -20.31
C GLU A 612 24.08 25.50 -20.12
N LEU A 613 23.94 26.16 -18.98
CA LEU A 613 22.81 27.06 -18.75
C LEU A 613 22.79 28.24 -19.73
N ILE A 614 23.95 28.84 -20.02
CA ILE A 614 24.07 29.93 -21.01
C ILE A 614 23.55 29.48 -22.38
N ASN A 615 23.96 28.29 -22.83
CA ASN A 615 23.55 27.78 -24.13
C ASN A 615 22.06 27.41 -24.17
N VAL A 616 21.53 26.78 -23.11
CA VAL A 616 20.08 26.52 -23.01
C VAL A 616 19.29 27.83 -22.96
N LYS A 617 19.75 28.84 -22.23
CA LYS A 617 19.10 30.15 -22.15
C LYS A 617 19.01 30.83 -23.52
N LYS A 618 20.08 30.76 -24.34
CA LYS A 618 20.06 31.26 -25.73
C LYS A 618 18.97 30.57 -26.56
N MET A 619 18.86 29.25 -26.47
CA MET A 619 17.81 28.50 -27.18
C MET A 619 16.39 28.92 -26.71
N VAL A 620 16.19 29.15 -25.41
CA VAL A 620 14.91 29.64 -24.87
C VAL A 620 14.58 31.05 -25.38
N ASP A 621 15.59 31.92 -25.51
CA ASP A 621 15.44 33.27 -26.06
C ASP A 621 15.16 33.30 -27.56
N GLU A 622 15.75 32.38 -28.34
CA GLU A 622 15.47 32.21 -29.77
C GLU A 622 13.97 31.95 -30.04
N PHE A 623 13.31 31.25 -29.12
CA PHE A 623 11.86 31.04 -29.18
C PHE A 623 11.04 32.24 -28.67
N GLY A 624 11.70 33.27 -28.12
CA GLY A 624 11.11 34.52 -27.66
C GLY A 624 10.43 34.41 -26.29
N LEU A 625 10.68 33.35 -25.53
CA LEU A 625 10.06 33.15 -24.21
C LEU A 625 10.56 34.15 -23.17
N LEU A 626 11.84 34.53 -23.22
CA LEU A 626 12.42 35.51 -22.29
C LEU A 626 12.01 36.97 -22.56
N LYS A 627 11.40 37.24 -23.72
CA LYS A 627 10.87 38.57 -24.07
C LYS A 627 9.54 38.86 -23.37
N ASP A 628 8.86 37.81 -22.89
CA ASP A 628 7.65 37.92 -22.09
C ASP A 628 8.03 38.15 -20.62
N SER A 629 7.76 39.35 -20.09
CA SER A 629 8.12 39.73 -18.72
C SER A 629 7.41 38.90 -17.64
N SER A 630 6.32 38.22 -17.99
CA SER A 630 5.61 37.30 -17.09
C SER A 630 6.20 35.89 -17.10
N PHE A 631 7.06 35.55 -18.08
CA PHE A 631 7.74 34.27 -18.10
C PHE A 631 8.77 34.20 -16.98
N LYS A 632 8.94 33.00 -16.43
CA LYS A 632 9.91 32.74 -15.36
C LYS A 632 10.79 31.59 -15.81
N PHE A 633 12.10 31.81 -15.73
CA PHE A 633 13.10 30.85 -16.15
C PHE A 633 13.77 30.24 -14.93
N TRP A 634 13.53 28.95 -14.71
CA TRP A 634 13.94 28.22 -13.52
C TRP A 634 15.04 27.21 -13.83
N MET A 635 15.82 26.88 -12.80
CA MET A 635 16.82 25.82 -12.86
C MET A 635 16.57 24.81 -11.74
N MET A 636 16.73 23.52 -12.05
CA MET A 636 16.77 22.50 -11.01
C MET A 636 18.17 22.45 -10.36
N VAL A 637 18.24 22.56 -9.03
CA VAL A 637 19.48 22.41 -8.25
C VAL A 637 19.52 20.98 -7.76
N GLU A 638 20.22 20.13 -8.49
CA GLU A 638 20.18 18.68 -8.27
C GLU A 638 21.53 17.97 -8.45
N ILE A 639 22.58 18.73 -8.79
CA ILE A 639 23.96 18.25 -8.91
C ILE A 639 24.82 19.08 -7.92
N PRO A 640 25.85 18.49 -7.28
CA PRO A 640 26.73 19.22 -6.38
C PRO A 640 27.32 20.51 -6.96
N SER A 641 27.64 20.53 -8.27
CA SER A 641 28.14 21.73 -8.96
C SER A 641 27.13 22.88 -8.94
N ASN A 642 25.82 22.60 -9.00
CA ASN A 642 24.79 23.63 -8.86
C ASN A 642 24.84 24.29 -7.48
N VAL A 643 25.09 23.53 -6.42
CA VAL A 643 25.13 24.02 -5.04
C VAL A 643 26.40 24.84 -4.78
N ILE A 644 27.53 24.36 -5.30
CA ILE A 644 28.83 25.03 -5.14
C ILE A 644 28.84 26.37 -5.87
N LEU A 645 28.42 26.38 -7.14
CA LEU A 645 28.50 27.52 -8.06
C LEU A 645 27.15 28.26 -8.21
N LEU A 646 26.24 28.13 -7.25
CA LEU A 646 24.88 28.65 -7.39
C LEU A 646 24.85 30.15 -7.70
N GLU A 647 25.72 30.95 -7.09
CA GLU A 647 25.82 32.39 -7.37
C GLU A 647 26.10 32.69 -8.85
N ASP A 648 26.94 31.89 -9.51
CA ASP A 648 27.27 32.07 -10.92
C ASP A 648 26.13 31.64 -11.83
N PHE A 649 25.41 30.57 -11.47
CA PHE A 649 24.17 30.20 -12.17
C PHE A 649 23.10 31.30 -12.03
N ILE A 650 22.99 31.93 -10.87
CA ILE A 650 22.04 33.02 -10.62
C ILE A 650 22.36 34.25 -11.48
N LYS A 651 23.65 34.59 -11.66
CA LYS A 651 24.08 35.70 -12.54
C LYS A 651 23.64 35.54 -13.99
N ILE A 652 23.36 34.31 -14.45
CA ILE A 652 22.81 34.05 -15.78
C ILE A 652 21.36 34.55 -15.90
N GLY A 653 20.70 34.91 -14.79
CA GLY A 653 19.36 35.49 -14.78
C GLY A 653 18.27 34.44 -14.76
N ILE A 654 18.35 33.49 -13.81
CA ILE A 654 17.25 32.61 -13.45
C ILE A 654 16.34 33.31 -12.42
N ASP A 655 15.03 33.13 -12.53
CA ASP A 655 14.05 33.70 -11.60
C ASP A 655 13.85 32.85 -10.34
N GLY A 656 14.22 31.58 -10.40
CA GLY A 656 14.06 30.66 -9.29
C GLY A 656 14.79 29.33 -9.47
N ILE A 657 14.95 28.65 -8.35
CA ILE A 657 15.49 27.30 -8.28
C ILE A 657 14.47 26.33 -7.71
N SER A 658 14.51 25.08 -8.17
CA SER A 658 13.87 23.96 -7.47
C SER A 658 14.93 22.92 -7.11
N ILE A 659 15.03 22.59 -5.83
CA ILE A 659 15.99 21.59 -5.36
C ILE A 659 15.43 20.20 -5.65
N GLY A 660 16.10 19.45 -6.51
CA GLY A 660 15.80 18.05 -6.80
C GLY A 660 16.46 17.16 -5.74
N SER A 661 15.80 16.99 -4.59
CA SER A 661 16.42 16.35 -3.41
C SER A 661 16.88 14.92 -3.68
N ASN A 662 16.22 14.20 -4.59
CA ASN A 662 16.55 12.82 -4.92
C ASN A 662 17.92 12.72 -5.62
N ASP A 663 18.08 13.36 -6.77
CA ASP A 663 19.32 13.35 -7.53
C ASP A 663 20.45 14.04 -6.75
N LEU A 664 20.14 15.11 -6.00
CA LEU A 664 21.13 15.78 -5.15
C LEU A 664 21.67 14.86 -4.05
N THR A 665 20.79 14.13 -3.35
CA THR A 665 21.19 13.17 -2.31
C THR A 665 22.05 12.05 -2.90
N MET A 666 21.60 11.46 -4.01
CA MET A 666 22.34 10.41 -4.71
C MET A 666 23.76 10.86 -5.11
N LEU A 667 23.90 12.08 -5.63
CA LEU A 667 25.19 12.60 -6.10
C LEU A 667 26.11 13.12 -4.99
N ILE A 668 25.56 13.66 -3.90
CA ILE A 668 26.36 14.09 -2.74
C ILE A 668 26.91 12.87 -2.01
N LEU A 669 26.08 11.84 -1.81
CA LEU A 669 26.46 10.63 -1.07
C LEU A 669 27.14 9.57 -1.95
N GLY A 670 27.10 9.73 -3.27
CA GLY A 670 27.64 8.74 -4.20
C GLY A 670 26.85 7.42 -4.20
N THR A 671 25.53 7.48 -4.00
CA THR A 671 24.62 6.33 -3.95
C THR A 671 23.64 6.33 -5.11
N ASP A 672 23.11 5.15 -5.45
CA ASP A 672 21.97 4.98 -6.35
C ASP A 672 20.86 4.26 -5.58
N ARG A 673 19.73 4.94 -5.36
CA ARG A 673 18.59 4.37 -4.62
C ARG A 673 17.93 3.20 -5.35
N ASP A 674 18.14 3.08 -6.67
CA ASP A 674 17.64 1.98 -7.48
C ASP A 674 18.61 0.77 -7.45
N ASN A 675 19.81 0.93 -6.86
CA ASN A 675 20.80 -0.11 -6.64
C ASN A 675 20.70 -0.66 -5.21
N GLU A 676 20.17 -1.88 -5.07
CA GLU A 676 19.87 -2.51 -3.78
C GLU A 676 21.08 -2.67 -2.84
N GLU A 677 22.31 -2.72 -3.37
CA GLU A 677 23.52 -2.86 -2.55
C GLU A 677 23.89 -1.58 -1.80
N VAL A 678 23.47 -0.41 -2.29
CA VAL A 678 23.82 0.91 -1.72
C VAL A 678 22.59 1.76 -1.37
N ALA A 679 21.39 1.32 -1.71
CA ALA A 679 20.15 2.05 -1.47
C ALA A 679 19.87 2.32 0.03
N SER A 680 20.43 1.51 0.94
CA SER A 680 20.37 1.79 2.39
C SER A 680 21.10 3.07 2.80
N GLU A 681 22.08 3.50 2.01
CA GLU A 681 22.84 4.73 2.25
C GLU A 681 22.10 5.98 1.73
N PHE A 682 20.97 5.82 1.02
CA PHE A 682 20.15 6.95 0.61
C PHE A 682 19.43 7.53 1.82
N TYR A 683 19.89 8.69 2.28
CA TYR A 683 19.29 9.38 3.43
C TYR A 683 19.29 10.89 3.24
N GLU A 684 18.10 11.48 3.10
CA GLU A 684 17.96 12.91 2.79
C GLU A 684 18.24 13.85 3.98
N LEU A 685 18.41 13.31 5.20
CA LEU A 685 18.78 14.09 6.38
C LEU A 685 20.27 13.96 6.75
N ASP A 686 21.08 13.35 5.89
CA ASP A 686 22.54 13.34 6.06
C ASP A 686 23.10 14.77 6.12
N ASP A 687 24.13 14.99 6.94
CA ASP A 687 24.69 16.32 7.18
C ASP A 687 25.23 16.98 5.89
N ALA A 688 25.81 16.20 4.96
CA ALA A 688 26.29 16.72 3.68
C ALA A 688 25.12 17.18 2.80
N VAL A 689 24.00 16.46 2.83
CA VAL A 689 22.77 16.83 2.11
C VAL A 689 22.14 18.06 2.73
N LEU A 690 22.01 18.10 4.06
CA LEU A 690 21.48 19.26 4.79
C LEU A 690 22.31 20.53 4.54
N TRP A 691 23.64 20.41 4.54
CA TRP A 691 24.54 21.52 4.16
C TRP A 691 24.23 22.04 2.76
N ALA A 692 24.02 21.13 1.80
CA ALA A 692 23.74 21.51 0.43
C ALA A 692 22.36 22.19 0.27
N LEU A 693 21.33 21.67 0.95
CA LEU A 693 20.00 22.26 0.99
C LEU A 693 20.04 23.67 1.60
N GLU A 694 20.67 23.82 2.77
CA GLU A 694 20.81 25.09 3.46
C GLU A 694 21.56 26.12 2.61
N ARG A 695 22.71 25.72 2.04
CA ARG A 695 23.50 26.58 1.16
C ARG A 695 22.70 27.05 -0.04
N ALA A 696 21.98 26.14 -0.71
CA ALA A 696 21.18 26.50 -1.88
C ALA A 696 20.08 27.52 -1.54
N ILE A 697 19.34 27.28 -0.44
CA ILE A 697 18.23 28.14 0.00
C ILE A 697 18.75 29.52 0.43
N LYS A 698 19.78 29.58 1.28
CA LYS A 698 20.34 30.85 1.75
C LYS A 698 20.96 31.67 0.62
N THR A 699 21.59 31.03 -0.35
CA THR A 699 22.16 31.72 -1.52
C THR A 699 21.06 32.30 -2.40
N ALA A 700 19.99 31.54 -2.67
CA ALA A 700 18.83 32.02 -3.41
C ALA A 700 18.13 33.19 -2.70
N LEU A 701 17.95 33.08 -1.38
CA LEU A 701 17.38 34.14 -0.54
C LEU A 701 18.21 35.42 -0.60
N LYS A 702 19.54 35.32 -0.45
CA LYS A 702 20.47 36.46 -0.54
C LYS A 702 20.41 37.15 -1.90
N ALA A 703 20.21 36.38 -2.97
CA ALA A 703 20.07 36.91 -4.33
C ALA A 703 18.64 37.41 -4.66
N GLY A 704 17.67 37.25 -3.76
CA GLY A 704 16.29 37.67 -3.98
C GLY A 704 15.52 36.85 -5.01
N ILE A 705 15.95 35.62 -5.29
CA ILE A 705 15.26 34.71 -6.22
C ILE A 705 14.42 33.67 -5.47
N THR A 706 13.45 33.07 -6.17
CA THR A 706 12.57 32.06 -5.57
C THR A 706 13.33 30.75 -5.34
N SER A 707 13.20 30.13 -4.18
CA SER A 707 13.73 28.78 -3.92
C SER A 707 12.61 27.81 -3.54
N SER A 708 12.52 26.72 -4.27
CA SER A 708 11.61 25.60 -4.01
C SER A 708 12.38 24.32 -3.73
N ILE A 709 11.74 23.34 -3.12
CA ILE A 709 12.20 21.95 -3.09
C ILE A 709 11.12 21.06 -3.70
N CYS A 710 11.53 20.08 -4.50
CA CYS A 710 10.65 19.07 -5.07
C CYS A 710 11.14 17.67 -4.69
N GLY A 711 10.23 16.83 -4.21
CA GLY A 711 10.56 15.52 -3.67
C GLY A 711 9.55 15.11 -2.60
N GLN A 712 9.68 13.90 -2.06
CA GLN A 712 8.82 13.43 -0.97
C GLN A 712 9.38 13.80 0.41
N ALA A 713 10.67 14.13 0.51
CA ALA A 713 11.37 14.39 1.77
C ALA A 713 10.63 15.38 2.70
N PRO A 714 10.14 16.55 2.23
CA PRO A 714 9.42 17.49 3.13
C PRO A 714 8.12 16.91 3.71
N SER A 715 7.43 16.06 2.96
CA SER A 715 6.20 15.39 3.43
C SER A 715 6.47 14.17 4.32
N VAL A 716 7.65 13.56 4.21
CA VAL A 716 8.07 12.38 5.00
C VAL A 716 8.71 12.79 6.32
N TYR A 717 9.52 13.87 6.32
CA TYR A 717 10.29 14.35 7.46
C TYR A 717 9.83 15.76 7.89
N PRO A 718 8.90 15.88 8.86
CA PRO A 718 8.45 17.18 9.36
C PRO A 718 9.59 18.08 9.87
N GLU A 719 10.64 17.49 10.45
CA GLU A 719 11.86 18.17 10.90
C GLU A 719 12.62 18.85 9.75
N LEU A 720 12.63 18.23 8.56
CA LEU A 720 13.21 18.84 7.37
C LEU A 720 12.38 20.04 6.94
N THR A 721 11.06 19.91 6.89
CA THR A 721 10.16 21.04 6.57
C THR A 721 10.39 22.23 7.48
N GLN A 722 10.56 22.01 8.79
CA GLN A 722 10.91 23.08 9.72
C GLN A 722 12.28 23.73 9.40
N LYS A 723 13.31 22.93 9.10
CA LYS A 723 14.64 23.46 8.70
C LYS A 723 14.54 24.30 7.43
N LEU A 724 13.84 23.82 6.41
CA LEU A 724 13.66 24.52 5.13
C LEU A 724 13.01 25.88 5.33
N ILE A 725 11.96 25.96 6.15
CA ILE A 725 11.28 27.22 6.48
C ILE A 725 12.22 28.16 7.25
N ASN A 726 12.96 27.63 8.24
CA ASN A 726 13.94 28.43 9.00
C ASN A 726 15.06 29.00 8.12
N TRP A 727 15.47 28.28 7.08
CA TRP A 727 16.46 28.74 6.12
C TRP A 727 15.90 29.76 5.11
N GLY A 728 14.57 29.97 5.09
CA GLY A 728 13.92 30.94 4.23
C GLY A 728 13.49 30.39 2.88
N ILE A 729 13.12 29.11 2.79
CA ILE A 729 12.58 28.56 1.54
C ILE A 729 11.27 29.28 1.16
N THR A 730 11.12 29.61 -0.12
CA THR A 730 9.93 30.35 -0.59
C THR A 730 8.74 29.45 -0.93
N SER A 731 9.00 28.20 -1.31
CA SER A 731 7.95 27.22 -1.62
C SER A 731 8.39 25.77 -1.37
N ILE A 732 7.41 24.90 -1.12
CA ILE A 732 7.62 23.46 -0.96
C ILE A 732 6.67 22.75 -1.90
N SER A 733 7.18 21.80 -2.71
CA SER A 733 6.39 21.05 -3.69
C SER A 733 6.26 19.57 -3.30
N VAL A 734 5.05 19.15 -2.96
CA VAL A 734 4.75 17.78 -2.47
C VAL A 734 3.79 17.03 -3.39
N ASN A 735 3.59 15.74 -3.17
CA ASN A 735 2.55 15.00 -3.90
C ASN A 735 1.14 15.46 -3.46
N PRO A 736 0.11 15.33 -4.33
CA PRO A 736 -1.24 15.82 -4.03
C PRO A 736 -1.87 15.25 -2.76
N ASP A 737 -1.52 14.03 -2.36
CA ASP A 737 -2.00 13.37 -1.15
C ASP A 737 -1.45 14.02 0.14
N ALA A 738 -0.29 14.69 0.06
CA ALA A 738 0.38 15.33 1.20
C ALA A 738 0.03 16.82 1.39
N VAL A 739 -0.79 17.44 0.53
CA VAL A 739 -1.08 18.89 0.53
C VAL A 739 -1.56 19.39 1.89
N GLU A 740 -2.71 18.92 2.37
CA GLU A 740 -3.31 19.45 3.62
C GLU A 740 -2.42 19.29 4.84
N SER A 741 -1.73 18.15 4.96
CA SER A 741 -0.83 17.85 6.08
C SER A 741 0.42 18.75 6.02
N THR A 742 0.98 18.96 4.84
CA THR A 742 2.15 19.83 4.66
C THR A 742 1.78 21.29 4.90
N ARG A 743 0.61 21.76 4.44
CA ARG A 743 0.10 23.12 4.70
C ARG A 743 -0.01 23.40 6.19
N GLN A 744 -0.55 22.43 6.95
CA GLN A 744 -0.66 22.56 8.40
C GLN A 744 0.72 22.61 9.07
N ILE A 745 1.67 21.75 8.66
CA ILE A 745 3.04 21.78 9.19
C ILE A 745 3.69 23.15 8.92
N ILE A 746 3.61 23.64 7.69
CA ILE A 746 4.13 24.97 7.30
C ILE A 746 3.53 26.05 8.20
N TYR A 747 2.21 26.07 8.36
CA TYR A 747 1.53 27.06 9.20
C TYR A 747 2.00 27.04 10.65
N GLU A 748 2.13 25.85 11.26
CA GLU A 748 2.61 25.72 12.65
C GLU A 748 4.08 26.12 12.78
N CYS A 749 4.92 25.81 11.79
CA CYS A 749 6.32 26.22 11.75
C CYS A 749 6.46 27.74 11.68
N GLU A 750 5.71 28.40 10.79
CA GLU A 750 5.70 29.85 10.64
C GLU A 750 5.17 30.56 11.88
N LYS A 751 4.10 30.03 12.48
CA LYS A 751 3.54 30.56 13.74
C LYS A 751 4.56 30.51 14.87
N LYS A 752 5.34 29.42 14.98
CA LYS A 752 6.42 29.29 15.97
C LYS A 752 7.58 30.28 15.72
N LEU A 753 7.89 30.57 14.45
CA LEU A 753 8.91 31.57 14.11
C LEU A 753 8.46 32.97 14.49
N LEU A 754 7.20 33.33 14.21
CA LEU A 754 6.61 34.61 14.60
C LEU A 754 6.47 34.79 16.12
N ALA A 755 6.40 33.69 16.89
CA ALA A 755 6.37 33.74 18.35
C ALA A 755 7.76 33.86 19.01
N LYS A 756 8.84 33.67 18.23
CA LYS A 756 10.24 33.72 18.70
C LYS A 756 10.98 35.00 18.31
N GLY A 757 10.52 35.70 17.28
CA GLY A 757 10.97 37.05 16.92
C GLY A 757 10.03 38.08 17.52
#